data_AF-A0A1Q9DDR2-F1
#
_entry.id   AF-A0A1Q9DDR2-F1
#
_cell.length_a   1.000
_cell.length_b   1.000
_cell.length_c   1.000
_cell.angle_alpha   90.00
_cell.angle_beta   90.00
_cell.angle_gamma   90.00
#
_symmetry.space_group_name_H-M   'P 1'
#
loop_
_entity.id
_entity.type
_entity.pdbx_description
1 polymer ?
#
loop_
_entity_poly.entity_id
_entity_poly.type
_entity_poly.pdbx_seq_one_letter_code
_entity_poly.pdbx_strand_id
1 'polypeptide(L)'
;MIALRSHVLLPNVLHARRQAAWAAGLLTPACWVRGSKTLVGPERLHADVRGSFCAEAFATSKEVQMDNKQLRVRLNKSAWPILKCFSAHGQTYSLPLRAESRDLRRLPPEPVLAYLAGFFDGDGCVVCESSLSGCFLIVGQSFDQAQVPMLLYETFGGSITLHFRGRGLQKPALQWTAYGQSARNAAQLLAPQSITKQKQLLLAAQWPEAKSDRKDCKAELRALKEYDSAVAGPCSWEYCAGFFDAEGHIQQPRGGVSLVLQIKQKHPRVLECLREFLAQSSGKDATVGEAGESAHVLWICGLTSCKHILQHLLAAGLLCKAEQAKLALGLTPETAAQVDAELGCLTGNQMFGKRLDAAGRQRAKKIAATQARAARCRKQGWLAEASAKLNEIEVLKAEHELLKACRDNQQLAEYVRKLQSLHNNSWEGPIAHGMCSARKQALSWVLVAVATRAAFKGEEPTSSFEFHLGREPPDSAKLQTLMRPSGAPGWAELPLAARARRKGPWVAGWSPLLLLLAAWASAGRSLAVVAGPRAKTCRSSAPGFCETLEEVRRKNKQLRIQLSKSPWPTLSCFSAKGRTYSLPLRAERRDLRRLPPEPVLAYLAGFFDGDGCVACKSNLSGCYLHVGQSFDQAEVLMLLHETFGGSITLQFRGRDLRKPVLQWMACGESARNAAQLLAPQSLAKQKQLLLAAQWPEAKSNRKDCKAELRALKEYDSAVAGPCSWEYCAGFFDAEGYIQQRSGGVSLGLQIKQKHPRVLECLREFWAQSLGKDARLAKAGLSAHVLSVWGLTYGKQILQHLLAAGLLCKAEQAKLVLGLTPETAAHVNAELGRLTGNQKFGKRLDPAGQKRARKILVAQHQVARFRQRGRLVEARAGLGVIEVLKAEHELLKADYENQQLVEYMNKVQSLHNNSWQGPFAHDM
;
A
#
# COMPACT_ATOMS: atom_id res chain seq x y z
N MET A 1 40.06 39.85 55.48
CA MET A 1 39.12 39.08 56.33
C MET A 1 39.35 37.61 55.98
N ILE A 2 40.01 36.83 56.84
CA ILE A 2 39.40 36.07 57.96
C ILE A 2 38.41 35.03 57.36
N ALA A 3 38.74 33.75 57.08
CA ALA A 3 39.69 32.75 57.61
C ALA A 3 39.17 31.89 58.79
N LEU A 4 39.51 30.59 58.76
CA LEU A 4 39.67 29.55 59.82
C LEU A 4 39.64 28.16 59.11
N ARG A 5 40.71 27.33 59.10
CA ARG A 5 41.26 26.40 60.13
C ARG A 5 40.44 25.08 60.26
N SER A 6 40.99 23.89 60.56
CA SER A 6 42.31 23.48 61.12
C SER A 6 42.84 22.14 60.54
N HIS A 7 44.10 21.79 60.84
CA HIS A 7 44.68 20.42 60.74
C HIS A 7 44.39 19.55 61.98
N VAL A 8 44.70 18.23 61.94
CA VAL A 8 45.52 17.47 62.91
C VAL A 8 45.80 16.03 62.39
N LEU A 9 46.63 15.23 63.07
CA LEU A 9 47.33 14.01 62.60
C LEU A 9 46.83 12.69 63.25
N LEU A 10 47.14 11.53 62.61
CA LEU A 10 47.65 10.20 63.11
C LEU A 10 47.25 9.63 64.51
N PRO A 11 47.40 8.30 64.80
CA PRO A 11 47.51 7.08 63.96
C PRO A 11 46.72 5.83 64.47
N ASN A 12 46.82 4.69 63.74
CA ASN A 12 46.80 3.26 64.16
C ASN A 12 45.78 2.69 65.19
N VAL A 13 45.15 1.53 64.87
CA VAL A 13 45.38 0.20 65.52
C VAL A 13 44.53 -0.93 64.86
N LEU A 14 44.94 -2.18 65.14
CA LEU A 14 44.46 -3.52 64.69
C LEU A 14 42.96 -3.82 65.03
N HIS A 15 42.30 -4.95 64.64
CA HIS A 15 42.80 -6.31 64.34
C HIS A 15 41.75 -7.25 63.67
N ALA A 16 42.23 -8.32 62.96
CA ALA A 16 41.60 -9.66 62.82
C ALA A 16 40.28 -9.83 62.00
N ARG A 17 39.94 -11.00 61.39
CA ARG A 17 40.64 -12.30 61.12
C ARG A 17 39.91 -13.13 60.03
N ARG A 18 40.67 -13.79 59.10
CA ARG A 18 40.38 -15.08 58.38
C ARG A 18 39.08 -15.15 57.51
N GLN A 19 38.85 -16.00 56.50
CA GLN A 19 39.55 -17.01 55.65
C GLN A 19 38.60 -17.26 54.42
N ALA A 20 38.79 -18.03 53.33
CA ALA A 20 39.83 -18.84 52.65
C ALA A 20 39.25 -19.23 51.25
N ALA A 21 39.94 -19.79 50.24
CA ALA A 21 41.33 -19.79 49.76
C ALA A 21 41.41 -20.55 48.39
N TRP A 22 42.58 -20.53 47.70
CA TRP A 22 42.97 -21.39 46.54
C TRP A 22 42.26 -21.15 45.18
N ALA A 23 42.88 -21.37 43.99
CA ALA A 23 44.31 -21.57 43.64
C ALA A 23 44.60 -21.41 42.12
N ALA A 24 45.90 -21.30 41.78
CA ALA A 24 46.58 -21.58 40.50
C ALA A 24 46.35 -20.66 39.26
N GLY A 25 47.42 -20.46 38.46
CA GLY A 25 47.35 -19.75 37.16
C GLY A 25 48.57 -18.90 36.75
N LEU A 26 49.81 -19.37 36.93
CA LEU A 26 51.01 -18.63 36.49
C LEU A 26 51.21 -18.68 34.96
N LEU A 27 51.61 -17.55 34.35
CA LEU A 27 52.91 -17.38 33.69
C LEU A 27 53.11 -15.96 33.12
N THR A 28 54.33 -15.44 33.24
CA THR A 28 54.84 -14.27 32.51
C THR A 28 55.89 -14.72 31.48
N PRO A 29 56.41 -13.82 30.61
CA PRO A 29 57.75 -13.32 30.92
C PRO A 29 58.00 -11.83 30.63
N ALA A 30 59.17 -11.39 31.11
CA ALA A 30 59.61 -10.05 31.42
C ALA A 30 60.00 -9.08 30.25
N CYS A 31 59.47 -7.85 30.33
CA CYS A 31 60.22 -6.60 30.63
C CYS A 31 61.08 -5.84 29.56
N TRP A 32 61.44 -4.60 29.94
CA TRP A 32 62.40 -3.61 29.39
C TRP A 32 62.02 -2.65 28.23
N VAL A 33 61.45 -1.50 28.67
CA VAL A 33 62.06 -0.13 28.60
C VAL A 33 61.66 0.92 27.52
N ARG A 34 61.74 2.19 27.97
CA ARG A 34 61.74 3.51 27.26
C ARG A 34 60.61 3.86 26.28
N GLY A 35 59.52 4.30 26.92
CA GLY A 35 58.73 5.51 26.67
C GLY A 35 59.08 6.53 25.57
N SER A 36 58.03 7.20 25.10
CA SER A 36 58.09 8.52 24.46
C SER A 36 56.82 9.32 24.77
N LYS A 37 56.98 10.63 25.03
CA LYS A 37 55.85 11.56 25.19
C LYS A 37 55.28 11.90 23.80
N THR A 38 54.04 11.55 23.53
CA THR A 38 53.23 12.27 22.53
C THR A 38 51.87 12.62 23.11
N LEU A 39 51.54 13.92 23.09
CA LEU A 39 50.23 14.43 23.50
C LEU A 39 49.20 14.07 22.42
N VAL A 40 48.59 12.89 22.53
CA VAL A 40 47.37 12.56 21.80
C VAL A 40 46.23 13.36 22.44
N GLY A 41 45.94 14.54 21.88
CA GLY A 41 44.88 15.41 22.37
C GLY A 41 43.52 14.68 22.45
N PRO A 42 42.65 15.04 23.41
CA PRO A 42 41.42 14.30 23.73
C PRO A 42 40.45 14.19 22.54
N GLU A 43 40.57 15.05 21.53
CA GLU A 43 39.79 15.01 20.30
C GLU A 43 39.99 13.70 19.49
N ARG A 44 41.19 13.10 19.49
CA ARG A 44 41.43 11.83 18.78
C ARG A 44 40.76 10.65 19.50
N LEU A 45 40.90 10.57 20.82
CA LEU A 45 40.20 9.57 21.64
C LEU A 45 38.68 9.65 21.49
N HIS A 46 38.12 10.87 21.38
CA HIS A 46 36.70 11.05 21.09
C HIS A 46 36.26 10.67 19.68
N ALA A 47 37.17 10.61 18.70
CA ALA A 47 36.86 10.19 17.33
C ALA A 47 36.72 8.66 17.22
N ASP A 48 37.72 7.91 17.69
CA ASP A 48 37.75 6.44 17.54
C ASP A 48 36.67 5.74 18.39
N VAL A 49 36.43 6.23 19.62
CA VAL A 49 35.34 5.72 20.49
C VAL A 49 33.96 5.93 19.85
N ARG A 50 33.74 7.04 19.13
CA ARG A 50 32.50 7.24 18.35
C ARG A 50 32.41 6.30 17.15
N GLY A 51 33.54 5.99 16.52
CA GLY A 51 33.62 5.04 15.40
C GLY A 51 33.13 3.63 15.79
N SER A 52 33.68 3.07 16.87
CA SER A 52 33.30 1.72 17.34
C SER A 52 31.83 1.65 17.74
N PHE A 53 31.37 2.59 18.58
CA PHE A 53 30.00 2.60 19.08
C PHE A 53 28.96 2.70 17.95
N CYS A 54 29.25 3.46 16.89
CA CYS A 54 28.37 3.51 15.71
C CYS A 54 28.32 2.16 14.97
N ALA A 55 29.45 1.48 14.79
CA ALA A 55 29.51 0.21 14.08
C ALA A 55 28.71 -0.90 14.80
N GLU A 56 28.88 -1.01 16.11
CA GLU A 56 28.13 -1.95 16.96
C GLU A 56 26.63 -1.64 16.95
N ALA A 57 26.24 -0.37 17.19
CA ALA A 57 24.84 0.04 17.13
C ALA A 57 24.18 -0.22 15.75
N PHE A 58 24.93 -0.13 14.65
CA PHE A 58 24.46 -0.50 13.31
C PHE A 58 24.30 -2.01 13.08
N ALA A 59 25.05 -2.86 13.80
CA ALA A 59 24.82 -4.31 13.78
C ALA A 59 23.53 -4.65 14.53
N THR A 60 23.44 -4.25 15.81
CA THR A 60 22.26 -4.49 16.66
C THR A 60 20.98 -3.90 16.06
N SER A 61 21.04 -2.73 15.42
CA SER A 61 19.86 -2.13 14.75
C SER A 61 19.32 -3.00 13.60
N LYS A 62 20.18 -3.71 12.85
CA LYS A 62 19.74 -4.63 11.78
C LYS A 62 19.08 -5.88 12.34
N GLU A 63 19.60 -6.42 13.44
CA GLU A 63 19.05 -7.59 14.14
C GLU A 63 17.67 -7.26 14.72
N VAL A 64 17.56 -6.16 15.46
CA VAL A 64 16.29 -5.67 16.02
C VAL A 64 15.27 -5.39 14.91
N GLN A 65 15.67 -4.82 13.77
CA GLN A 65 14.78 -4.64 12.61
C GLN A 65 14.40 -5.97 11.92
N MET A 66 15.28 -6.96 11.91
CA MET A 66 14.98 -8.29 11.40
C MET A 66 13.95 -8.98 12.29
N ASP A 67 14.10 -8.92 13.61
CA ASP A 67 13.14 -9.43 14.57
C ASP A 67 11.79 -8.71 14.49
N ASN A 68 11.79 -7.39 14.27
CA ASN A 68 10.57 -6.63 14.01
C ASN A 68 9.80 -7.21 12.82
N LYS A 69 10.52 -7.46 11.72
CA LYS A 69 9.99 -8.05 10.49
C LYS A 69 9.51 -9.49 10.72
N GLN A 70 10.22 -10.31 11.50
CA GLN A 70 9.80 -11.66 11.87
C GLN A 70 8.51 -11.64 12.71
N LEU A 71 8.46 -10.81 13.75
CA LEU A 71 7.28 -10.61 14.62
C LEU A 71 6.08 -10.11 13.83
N ARG A 72 6.26 -9.13 12.92
CA ARG A 72 5.19 -8.65 12.04
C ARG A 72 4.73 -9.72 11.05
N VAL A 73 5.61 -10.58 10.53
CA VAL A 73 5.23 -11.72 9.67
C VAL A 73 4.47 -12.79 10.47
N ARG A 74 4.90 -13.12 11.69
CA ARG A 74 4.20 -14.04 12.61
C ARG A 74 2.80 -13.50 12.94
N LEU A 75 2.74 -12.24 13.39
CA LEU A 75 1.48 -11.57 13.74
C LEU A 75 0.52 -11.46 12.54
N ASN A 76 1.02 -11.15 11.35
CA ASN A 76 0.20 -11.13 10.12
C ASN A 76 -0.27 -12.52 9.65
N LYS A 77 0.28 -13.61 10.20
CA LYS A 77 -0.24 -14.99 10.01
C LYS A 77 -1.24 -15.38 11.10
N SER A 78 -1.07 -14.90 12.34
CA SER A 78 -1.98 -15.15 13.46
C SER A 78 -3.42 -14.73 13.13
N ALA A 79 -4.33 -15.70 13.06
CA ALA A 79 -5.77 -15.44 13.11
C ALA A 79 -6.17 -14.98 14.53
N TRP A 80 -7.26 -14.24 14.63
CA TRP A 80 -7.97 -14.10 15.91
C TRP A 80 -8.85 -15.33 16.17
N PRO A 81 -9.31 -15.54 17.41
CA PRO A 81 -10.38 -16.49 17.72
C PRO A 81 -11.64 -16.20 16.89
N ILE A 82 -12.46 -17.22 16.66
CA ILE A 82 -13.74 -17.04 15.95
C ILE A 82 -14.72 -16.35 16.91
N LEU A 83 -15.05 -15.10 16.62
CA LEU A 83 -16.07 -14.33 17.34
C LEU A 83 -17.44 -15.02 17.22
N LYS A 84 -17.85 -15.74 18.27
CA LYS A 84 -19.17 -16.42 18.37
C LYS A 84 -20.28 -15.49 18.87
N CYS A 85 -19.92 -14.49 19.67
CA CYS A 85 -20.81 -13.53 20.29
C CYS A 85 -20.13 -12.15 20.40
N PHE A 86 -20.88 -11.11 20.72
CA PHE A 86 -20.37 -9.78 21.04
C PHE A 86 -21.24 -9.11 22.12
N SER A 87 -20.73 -8.08 22.79
CA SER A 87 -21.47 -7.39 23.86
C SER A 87 -21.72 -5.92 23.53
N ALA A 88 -22.92 -5.44 23.84
CA ALA A 88 -23.35 -4.05 23.67
C ALA A 88 -24.45 -3.73 24.70
N HIS A 89 -24.52 -2.48 25.16
CA HIS A 89 -25.52 -2.02 26.15
C HIS A 89 -25.62 -2.90 27.42
N GLY A 90 -24.50 -3.51 27.84
CA GLY A 90 -24.43 -4.44 28.98
C GLY A 90 -24.83 -5.89 28.66
N GLN A 91 -25.55 -6.12 27.56
CA GLN A 91 -25.99 -7.45 27.12
C GLN A 91 -24.96 -8.12 26.19
N THR A 92 -25.13 -9.43 25.95
CA THR A 92 -24.28 -10.22 25.04
C THR A 92 -25.13 -11.00 24.04
N TYR A 93 -24.80 -10.88 22.76
CA TYR A 93 -25.58 -11.37 21.63
C TYR A 93 -24.79 -12.41 20.83
N SER A 94 -25.43 -13.51 20.43
CA SER A 94 -24.85 -14.55 19.57
C SER A 94 -24.79 -14.11 18.10
N LEU A 95 -23.81 -14.64 17.36
CA LEU A 95 -23.64 -14.38 15.93
C LEU A 95 -24.00 -15.60 15.06
N PRO A 96 -24.74 -15.42 13.95
CA PRO A 96 -25.31 -14.17 13.47
C PRO A 96 -26.55 -13.75 14.28
N LEU A 97 -26.64 -12.47 14.64
CA LEU A 97 -27.90 -11.89 15.13
C LEU A 97 -28.80 -11.73 13.90
N ARG A 98 -29.85 -12.55 13.83
CA ARG A 98 -30.77 -12.62 12.69
C ARG A 98 -31.74 -11.43 12.71
N ALA A 99 -32.39 -11.18 11.59
CA ALA A 99 -33.43 -10.16 11.52
C ALA A 99 -34.69 -10.63 12.23
N GLU A 100 -35.00 -10.00 13.37
CA GLU A 100 -36.32 -10.01 13.98
C GLU A 100 -37.23 -9.01 13.26
N SER A 101 -38.51 -9.36 13.11
CA SER A 101 -39.51 -8.46 12.51
C SER A 101 -39.94 -7.40 13.52
N ARG A 102 -39.20 -6.28 13.60
CA ARG A 102 -39.58 -5.13 14.42
C ARG A 102 -40.74 -4.36 13.77
N ASP A 103 -41.76 -4.07 14.58
CA ASP A 103 -42.90 -3.24 14.16
C ASP A 103 -42.50 -1.76 14.15
N LEU A 104 -42.30 -1.20 12.94
CA LEU A 104 -41.83 0.17 12.73
C LEU A 104 -42.91 1.24 13.00
N ARG A 105 -44.05 0.88 13.61
CA ARG A 105 -45.11 1.80 14.05
C ARG A 105 -44.64 2.92 14.98
N ARG A 106 -43.51 2.75 15.67
CA ARG A 106 -42.83 3.85 16.37
C ARG A 106 -41.67 4.35 15.53
N LEU A 107 -41.82 5.54 14.94
CA LEU A 107 -40.72 6.24 14.29
C LEU A 107 -39.59 6.50 15.30
N PRO A 108 -38.31 6.31 14.92
CA PRO A 108 -37.19 6.65 15.78
C PRO A 108 -37.12 8.16 16.03
N PRO A 109 -36.65 8.62 17.22
CA PRO A 109 -36.46 10.04 17.48
C PRO A 109 -35.52 10.68 16.45
N GLU A 110 -35.84 11.89 15.99
CA GLU A 110 -35.05 12.61 14.99
C GLU A 110 -33.55 12.75 15.34
N PRO A 111 -33.14 13.06 16.60
CA PRO A 111 -31.73 13.02 17.00
C PRO A 111 -31.00 11.70 16.69
N VAL A 112 -31.69 10.57 16.82
CA VAL A 112 -31.13 9.23 16.50
C VAL A 112 -31.02 9.05 14.99
N LEU A 113 -32.01 9.51 14.21
CA LEU A 113 -31.94 9.46 12.75
C LEU A 113 -30.81 10.35 12.19
N ALA A 114 -30.63 11.55 12.72
CA ALA A 114 -29.54 12.45 12.36
C ALA A 114 -28.16 11.83 12.66
N TYR A 115 -27.96 11.31 13.87
CA TYR A 115 -26.74 10.58 14.23
C TYR A 115 -26.47 9.38 13.30
N LEU A 116 -27.48 8.54 13.05
CA LEU A 116 -27.32 7.36 12.19
C LEU A 116 -27.07 7.74 10.72
N ALA A 117 -27.64 8.84 10.23
CA ALA A 117 -27.37 9.35 8.89
C ALA A 117 -25.94 9.88 8.76
N GLY A 118 -25.44 10.65 9.74
CA GLY A 118 -24.04 11.07 9.79
C GLY A 118 -23.07 9.88 9.82
N PHE A 119 -23.35 8.88 10.66
CA PHE A 119 -22.52 7.68 10.75
C PHE A 119 -22.56 6.86 9.44
N PHE A 120 -23.74 6.75 8.81
CA PHE A 120 -23.89 6.08 7.51
C PHE A 120 -23.20 6.86 6.39
N ASP A 121 -23.14 8.19 6.47
CA ASP A 121 -22.45 9.04 5.51
C ASP A 121 -20.92 8.97 5.60
N GLY A 122 -20.36 8.52 6.73
CA GLY A 122 -19.01 7.97 6.81
C GLY A 122 -18.96 6.50 6.38
N ASP A 123 -19.02 5.56 7.34
CA ASP A 123 -18.71 4.13 7.16
C ASP A 123 -19.83 3.30 6.51
N GLY A 124 -21.02 3.87 6.29
CA GLY A 124 -22.14 3.20 5.63
C GLY A 124 -21.99 3.06 4.11
N CYS A 125 -22.70 2.09 3.52
CA CYS A 125 -22.69 1.88 2.08
C CYS A 125 -24.00 1.29 1.56
N VAL A 126 -24.61 1.94 0.57
CA VAL A 126 -25.70 1.39 -0.25
C VAL A 126 -25.12 0.41 -1.27
N VAL A 127 -25.60 -0.83 -1.38
CA VAL A 127 -25.03 -1.83 -2.30
C VAL A 127 -26.11 -2.49 -3.13
N CYS A 128 -25.92 -2.57 -4.45
CA CYS A 128 -26.76 -3.36 -5.34
C CYS A 128 -26.23 -4.80 -5.46
N GLU A 129 -27.11 -5.80 -5.40
CA GLU A 129 -26.71 -7.19 -5.59
C GLU A 129 -26.18 -7.50 -7.00
N SER A 130 -25.31 -8.50 -7.10
CA SER A 130 -24.73 -8.91 -8.39
C SER A 130 -25.78 -9.47 -9.36
N SER A 131 -26.80 -10.13 -8.82
CA SER A 131 -27.95 -10.74 -9.52
C SER A 131 -29.06 -9.76 -9.93
N LEU A 132 -28.99 -8.49 -9.50
CA LEU A 132 -30.10 -7.51 -9.61
C LEU A 132 -31.36 -7.95 -8.85
N SER A 133 -31.21 -8.73 -7.76
CA SER A 133 -32.32 -9.15 -6.89
C SER A 133 -32.80 -8.04 -5.93
N GLY A 134 -31.96 -7.04 -5.66
CA GLY A 134 -32.32 -5.83 -4.90
C GLY A 134 -31.13 -4.94 -4.57
N CYS A 135 -31.37 -3.91 -3.76
CA CYS A 135 -30.36 -3.20 -3.00
C CYS A 135 -30.36 -3.64 -1.53
N PHE A 136 -29.27 -3.36 -0.82
CA PHE A 136 -29.12 -3.59 0.60
C PHE A 136 -28.19 -2.53 1.21
N LEU A 137 -28.41 -2.19 2.48
CA LEU A 137 -27.57 -1.25 3.23
C LEU A 137 -26.58 -2.04 4.09
N ILE A 138 -25.33 -1.59 4.17
CA ILE A 138 -24.32 -2.14 5.10
C ILE A 138 -23.66 -1.04 5.91
N VAL A 139 -23.32 -1.38 7.16
CA VAL A 139 -22.38 -0.64 8.00
C VAL A 139 -21.45 -1.67 8.65
N GLY A 140 -20.13 -1.50 8.50
CA GLY A 140 -19.13 -2.42 9.05
C GLY A 140 -18.29 -1.74 10.11
N GLN A 141 -18.16 -2.36 11.30
CA GLN A 141 -17.42 -1.77 12.43
C GLN A 141 -16.57 -2.78 13.19
N SER A 142 -15.57 -2.29 13.93
CA SER A 142 -14.77 -3.13 14.83
C SER A 142 -15.66 -3.73 15.93
N PHE A 143 -15.40 -4.96 16.37
CA PHE A 143 -16.26 -5.65 17.34
C PHE A 143 -16.36 -4.96 18.71
N ASP A 144 -15.39 -4.11 19.06
CA ASP A 144 -15.39 -3.28 20.27
C ASP A 144 -16.12 -1.93 20.11
N GLN A 145 -16.72 -1.71 18.94
CA GLN A 145 -17.59 -0.56 18.59
C GLN A 145 -18.99 -1.05 18.19
N ALA A 146 -19.45 -2.16 18.78
CA ALA A 146 -20.71 -2.85 18.46
C ALA A 146 -21.99 -2.04 18.75
N GLN A 147 -21.88 -0.93 19.49
CA GLN A 147 -23.01 -0.07 19.87
C GLN A 147 -23.71 0.52 18.64
N VAL A 148 -22.99 0.98 17.61
CA VAL A 148 -23.63 1.56 16.41
C VAL A 148 -24.26 0.48 15.52
N PRO A 149 -23.63 -0.67 15.24
CA PRO A 149 -24.32 -1.82 14.64
C PRO A 149 -25.59 -2.25 15.40
N MET A 150 -25.61 -2.18 16.74
CA MET A 150 -26.81 -2.46 17.54
C MET A 150 -27.86 -1.36 17.42
N LEU A 151 -27.48 -0.08 17.49
CA LEU A 151 -28.41 1.03 17.31
C LEU A 151 -29.08 0.97 15.92
N LEU A 152 -28.33 0.62 14.87
CA LEU A 152 -28.86 0.35 13.53
C LEU A 152 -29.81 -0.86 13.50
N TYR A 153 -29.48 -1.95 14.19
CA TYR A 153 -30.35 -3.13 14.32
C TYR A 153 -31.65 -2.80 15.06
N GLU A 154 -31.56 -2.04 16.14
CA GLU A 154 -32.68 -1.69 16.99
C GLU A 154 -33.63 -0.70 16.30
N THR A 155 -33.08 0.21 15.49
CA THR A 155 -33.80 1.26 14.76
C THR A 155 -34.43 0.74 13.46
N PHE A 156 -33.73 -0.13 12.71
CA PHE A 156 -34.11 -0.49 11.33
C PHE A 156 -34.31 -2.01 11.09
N GLY A 157 -34.09 -2.85 12.10
CA GLY A 157 -34.00 -4.30 11.94
C GLY A 157 -32.76 -4.69 11.12
N GLY A 158 -32.92 -5.64 10.20
CA GLY A 158 -31.78 -6.22 9.49
C GLY A 158 -31.00 -7.19 10.38
N SER A 159 -29.73 -7.47 10.07
CA SER A 159 -28.95 -8.52 10.73
C SER A 159 -27.51 -8.10 11.02
N ILE A 160 -26.95 -8.57 12.14
CA ILE A 160 -25.53 -8.35 12.48
C ILE A 160 -24.75 -9.66 12.31
N THR A 161 -23.71 -9.59 11.49
CA THR A 161 -22.90 -10.76 11.09
C THR A 161 -21.40 -10.48 11.24
N LEU A 162 -20.59 -11.54 11.31
CA LEU A 162 -19.13 -11.42 11.36
C LEU A 162 -18.57 -11.12 9.95
N HIS A 163 -18.32 -9.84 9.66
CA HIS A 163 -17.74 -9.37 8.39
C HIS A 163 -16.35 -9.95 8.13
N PHE A 164 -15.50 -9.85 9.15
CA PHE A 164 -14.09 -10.21 9.08
C PHE A 164 -13.68 -10.85 10.41
N ARG A 165 -13.01 -12.01 10.34
CA ARG A 165 -12.60 -12.78 11.53
C ARG A 165 -11.46 -12.17 12.33
N GLY A 166 -10.81 -11.11 11.84
CA GLY A 166 -9.57 -10.59 12.42
C GLY A 166 -8.32 -11.36 11.96
N ARG A 167 -7.19 -10.66 11.86
CA ARG A 167 -5.85 -11.22 11.59
C ARG A 167 -4.77 -10.24 12.04
N GLY A 168 -3.84 -10.69 12.88
CA GLY A 168 -2.77 -9.86 13.42
C GLY A 168 -3.30 -8.59 14.09
N LEU A 169 -2.81 -7.42 13.65
CA LEU A 169 -3.27 -6.11 14.15
C LEU A 169 -4.69 -5.73 13.69
N GLN A 170 -5.30 -6.42 12.74
CA GLN A 170 -6.70 -6.17 12.34
C GLN A 170 -7.63 -6.98 13.24
N LYS A 171 -8.46 -6.28 14.03
CA LYS A 171 -9.48 -6.87 14.90
C LYS A 171 -10.58 -7.59 14.09
N PRO A 172 -11.38 -8.47 14.71
CA PRO A 172 -12.67 -8.89 14.17
C PRO A 172 -13.58 -7.68 13.91
N ALA A 173 -14.40 -7.76 12.86
CA ALA A 173 -15.35 -6.72 12.50
C ALA A 173 -16.76 -7.29 12.31
N LEU A 174 -17.74 -6.61 12.88
CA LEU A 174 -19.17 -6.84 12.68
C LEU A 174 -19.62 -6.10 11.41
N GLN A 175 -20.70 -6.58 10.78
CA GLN A 175 -21.44 -5.85 9.75
C GLN A 175 -22.94 -5.96 10.06
N TRP A 176 -23.56 -4.82 10.30
CA TRP A 176 -25.01 -4.66 10.21
C TRP A 176 -25.42 -4.64 8.72
N THR A 177 -26.52 -5.30 8.39
CA THR A 177 -27.06 -5.39 7.02
C THR A 177 -28.59 -5.40 7.00
N ALA A 178 -29.19 -4.44 6.29
CA ALA A 178 -30.61 -4.44 5.95
C ALA A 178 -30.81 -4.82 4.48
N TYR A 179 -31.81 -5.67 4.20
CA TYR A 179 -32.18 -6.14 2.85
C TYR A 179 -33.66 -5.84 2.57
N GLY A 180 -34.06 -5.79 1.29
CA GLY A 180 -35.46 -5.72 0.88
C GLY A 180 -36.19 -4.52 1.48
N GLN A 181 -37.39 -4.73 2.04
CA GLN A 181 -38.18 -3.64 2.60
C GLN A 181 -37.53 -2.97 3.84
N SER A 182 -36.77 -3.72 4.65
CA SER A 182 -35.96 -3.12 5.73
C SER A 182 -34.89 -2.17 5.17
N ALA A 183 -34.28 -2.51 4.03
CA ALA A 183 -33.34 -1.61 3.35
C ALA A 183 -34.03 -0.35 2.80
N ARG A 184 -35.23 -0.49 2.20
CA ARG A 184 -36.02 0.65 1.69
C ARG A 184 -36.43 1.59 2.81
N ASN A 185 -37.04 1.06 3.87
CA ASN A 185 -37.53 1.84 5.02
C ASN A 185 -36.36 2.57 5.71
N ALA A 186 -35.24 1.88 5.95
CA ALA A 186 -34.04 2.51 6.50
C ALA A 186 -33.50 3.61 5.58
N ALA A 187 -33.46 3.38 4.27
CA ALA A 187 -32.99 4.39 3.31
C ALA A 187 -33.92 5.61 3.23
N GLN A 188 -35.24 5.40 3.32
CA GLN A 188 -36.25 6.46 3.37
C GLN A 188 -36.13 7.33 4.62
N LEU A 189 -35.82 6.73 5.78
CA LEU A 189 -35.63 7.45 7.05
C LEU A 189 -34.26 8.16 7.13
N LEU A 190 -33.22 7.59 6.52
CA LEU A 190 -31.86 8.15 6.53
C LEU A 190 -31.63 9.23 5.46
N ALA A 191 -32.33 9.19 4.33
CA ALA A 191 -32.10 10.12 3.21
C ALA A 191 -32.31 11.62 3.55
N PRO A 192 -33.36 12.04 4.29
CA PRO A 192 -33.57 13.45 4.62
C PRO A 192 -32.43 14.05 5.47
N GLN A 193 -31.86 13.23 6.34
CA GLN A 193 -30.79 13.61 7.28
C GLN A 193 -29.37 13.34 6.73
N SER A 194 -29.25 12.86 5.49
CA SER A 194 -27.97 12.56 4.84
C SER A 194 -27.52 13.74 3.97
N ILE A 195 -26.21 14.01 3.97
CA ILE A 195 -25.54 15.02 3.15
C ILE A 195 -24.81 14.33 1.99
N THR A 196 -23.95 13.37 2.30
CA THR A 196 -23.01 12.72 1.37
C THR A 196 -23.67 11.65 0.51
N LYS A 197 -24.51 10.80 1.13
CA LYS A 197 -25.10 9.62 0.47
C LYS A 197 -26.59 9.77 0.17
N GLN A 198 -27.19 10.95 0.35
CA GLN A 198 -28.62 11.21 0.19
C GLN A 198 -29.18 10.65 -1.13
N LYS A 199 -28.56 10.99 -2.27
CA LYS A 199 -28.99 10.50 -3.59
C LYS A 199 -28.91 8.96 -3.70
N GLN A 200 -27.89 8.36 -3.07
CA GLN A 200 -27.73 6.89 -3.03
C GLN A 200 -28.81 6.24 -2.15
N LEU A 201 -29.26 6.91 -1.09
CA LEU A 201 -30.32 6.45 -0.19
C LEU A 201 -31.71 6.64 -0.80
N LEU A 202 -32.01 7.77 -1.44
CA LEU A 202 -33.26 7.97 -2.20
C LEU A 202 -33.44 6.89 -3.27
N LEU A 203 -32.37 6.61 -4.04
CA LEU A 203 -32.33 5.55 -5.04
C LEU A 203 -32.48 4.13 -4.46
N ALA A 204 -32.13 3.93 -3.18
CA ALA A 204 -32.33 2.67 -2.47
C ALA A 204 -33.74 2.54 -1.88
N ALA A 205 -34.34 3.65 -1.41
CA ALA A 205 -35.73 3.70 -0.96
C ALA A 205 -36.70 3.40 -2.12
N GLN A 206 -36.44 4.02 -3.28
CA GLN A 206 -37.23 3.87 -4.51
C GLN A 206 -36.78 2.69 -5.39
N TRP A 207 -35.93 1.78 -4.87
CA TRP A 207 -35.30 0.74 -5.70
C TRP A 207 -36.35 -0.14 -6.41
N PRO A 208 -36.40 -0.18 -7.75
CA PRO A 208 -37.54 -0.71 -8.51
C PRO A 208 -37.68 -2.23 -8.40
N GLU A 209 -38.87 -2.76 -8.69
CA GLU A 209 -39.09 -4.22 -8.75
C GLU A 209 -38.69 -4.84 -10.08
N ALA A 210 -38.89 -4.13 -11.20
CA ALA A 210 -38.57 -4.66 -12.53
C ALA A 210 -37.05 -4.80 -12.75
N LYS A 211 -36.64 -5.97 -13.24
CA LYS A 211 -35.22 -6.34 -13.40
C LYS A 211 -34.50 -5.56 -14.51
N SER A 212 -35.24 -4.94 -15.42
CA SER A 212 -34.77 -3.95 -16.39
C SER A 212 -34.15 -2.76 -15.65
N ASP A 213 -34.98 -2.04 -14.92
CA ASP A 213 -34.75 -0.72 -14.34
C ASP A 213 -33.66 -0.78 -13.25
N ARG A 214 -33.59 -1.93 -12.54
CA ARG A 214 -32.50 -2.26 -11.59
C ARG A 214 -31.10 -2.27 -12.23
N LYS A 215 -30.96 -2.29 -13.57
CA LYS A 215 -29.67 -2.06 -14.25
C LYS A 215 -29.26 -0.59 -14.21
N ASP A 216 -30.22 0.29 -14.40
CA ASP A 216 -29.99 1.72 -14.61
C ASP A 216 -29.78 2.41 -13.25
N CYS A 217 -30.60 2.06 -12.25
CA CYS A 217 -30.33 2.40 -10.85
C CYS A 217 -28.97 1.87 -10.36
N LYS A 218 -28.44 0.79 -10.95
CA LYS A 218 -27.10 0.26 -10.63
C LYS A 218 -25.97 1.00 -11.37
N ALA A 219 -26.25 1.56 -12.54
CA ALA A 219 -25.33 2.46 -13.24
C ALA A 219 -25.26 3.81 -12.51
N GLU A 220 -26.41 4.38 -12.14
CA GLU A 220 -26.51 5.61 -11.36
C GLU A 220 -25.83 5.46 -9.98
N LEU A 221 -26.13 4.40 -9.22
CA LEU A 221 -25.48 4.10 -7.94
C LEU A 221 -23.95 3.90 -8.07
N ARG A 222 -23.43 3.61 -9.27
CA ARG A 222 -21.99 3.63 -9.55
C ARG A 222 -21.48 5.05 -9.77
N ALA A 223 -22.16 5.83 -10.62
CA ALA A 223 -21.81 7.23 -10.89
C ALA A 223 -21.79 8.08 -9.60
N LEU A 224 -22.83 7.94 -8.76
CA LEU A 224 -22.95 8.59 -7.44
C LEU A 224 -21.84 8.21 -6.44
N LYS A 225 -20.94 7.28 -6.77
CA LYS A 225 -19.76 6.92 -5.95
C LYS A 225 -18.43 7.26 -6.61
N GLU A 226 -18.43 7.52 -7.92
CA GLU A 226 -17.28 8.02 -8.64
C GLU A 226 -17.13 9.53 -8.39
N TYR A 227 -18.24 10.26 -8.41
CA TYR A 227 -18.33 11.72 -8.21
C TYR A 227 -18.71 12.13 -6.79
N ASP A 228 -18.59 13.43 -6.50
CA ASP A 228 -19.10 14.03 -5.26
C ASP A 228 -20.62 14.08 -5.34
N SER A 229 -21.30 13.16 -4.66
CA SER A 229 -22.76 13.10 -4.61
C SER A 229 -23.39 13.97 -3.52
N ALA A 230 -22.58 14.71 -2.74
CA ALA A 230 -23.06 15.41 -1.57
C ALA A 230 -24.02 16.57 -1.93
N VAL A 231 -25.12 16.64 -1.19
CA VAL A 231 -26.13 17.70 -1.30
C VAL A 231 -25.96 18.63 -0.10
N ALA A 232 -26.02 19.94 -0.33
CA ALA A 232 -26.07 20.89 0.79
C ALA A 232 -27.43 20.76 1.48
N GLY A 233 -27.41 20.41 2.76
CA GLY A 233 -28.60 20.22 3.59
C GLY A 233 -28.33 20.67 5.03
N PRO A 234 -29.36 20.74 5.88
CA PRO A 234 -29.20 21.12 7.29
C PRO A 234 -28.28 20.12 8.00
N CYS A 235 -27.24 20.63 8.63
CA CYS A 235 -26.36 19.85 9.49
C CYS A 235 -26.75 20.11 10.96
N SER A 236 -26.77 19.05 11.77
CA SER A 236 -27.01 19.13 13.22
C SER A 236 -25.78 18.64 14.00
N TRP A 237 -25.79 18.83 15.32
CA TRP A 237 -24.72 18.31 16.18
C TRP A 237 -24.73 16.78 16.24
N GLU A 238 -25.89 16.14 16.13
CA GLU A 238 -26.08 14.69 16.13
C GLU A 238 -25.53 14.09 14.82
N TYR A 239 -25.89 14.68 13.67
CA TYR A 239 -25.27 14.33 12.39
C TYR A 239 -23.75 14.48 12.46
N CYS A 240 -23.26 15.61 13.01
CA CYS A 240 -21.84 15.86 13.16
C CYS A 240 -21.17 14.83 14.10
N ALA A 241 -21.85 14.41 15.18
CA ALA A 241 -21.38 13.37 16.10
C ALA A 241 -21.28 12.00 15.41
N GLY A 242 -22.31 11.59 14.67
CA GLY A 242 -22.30 10.35 13.89
C GLY A 242 -21.21 10.34 12.81
N PHE A 243 -21.09 11.41 12.05
CA PHE A 243 -20.07 11.54 11.00
C PHE A 243 -18.66 11.58 11.58
N PHE A 244 -18.46 12.25 12.73
CA PHE A 244 -17.20 12.24 13.47
C PHE A 244 -16.88 10.87 14.08
N ASP A 245 -17.90 10.10 14.50
CA ASP A 245 -17.73 8.75 15.04
C ASP A 245 -17.28 7.72 14.00
N ALA A 246 -17.62 7.92 12.72
CA ALA A 246 -16.99 7.25 11.60
C ALA A 246 -15.62 7.90 11.26
N GLU A 247 -15.64 9.04 10.55
CA GLU A 247 -14.50 9.59 9.80
C GLU A 247 -13.64 10.61 10.59
N GLY A 248 -14.07 10.97 11.80
CA GLY A 248 -13.38 11.89 12.69
C GLY A 248 -12.17 11.29 13.41
N HIS A 249 -11.26 12.14 13.89
CA HIS A 249 -10.06 11.75 14.63
C HIS A 249 -9.64 12.85 15.62
N ILE A 250 -9.45 12.46 16.89
CA ILE A 250 -8.97 13.34 17.97
C ILE A 250 -7.45 13.17 18.09
N GLN A 251 -6.69 14.25 17.92
CA GLN A 251 -5.23 14.24 18.00
C GLN A 251 -4.70 15.26 19.00
N GLN A 252 -3.76 14.84 19.85
CA GLN A 252 -2.93 15.73 20.65
C GLN A 252 -1.54 15.88 19.99
N PRO A 253 -1.27 16.93 19.18
CA PRO A 253 0.03 17.09 18.53
C PRO A 253 1.18 17.18 19.54
N ARG A 254 2.21 16.34 19.31
CA ARG A 254 3.51 16.33 20.01
C ARG A 254 3.44 16.09 21.54
N GLY A 255 2.30 15.67 22.08
CA GLY A 255 2.07 15.53 23.52
C GLY A 255 2.13 16.86 24.29
N GLY A 256 1.78 17.97 23.65
CA GLY A 256 1.61 19.28 24.30
C GLY A 256 0.15 19.57 24.68
N VAL A 257 -0.13 20.75 25.25
CA VAL A 257 -1.47 21.16 25.71
C VAL A 257 -2.36 21.66 24.57
N SER A 258 -2.30 20.99 23.42
CA SER A 258 -2.96 21.36 22.19
C SER A 258 -3.76 20.17 21.68
N LEU A 259 -4.95 20.44 21.15
CA LEU A 259 -5.77 19.48 20.42
C LEU A 259 -5.90 19.91 18.96
N VAL A 260 -6.08 18.91 18.11
CA VAL A 260 -6.53 19.05 16.73
C VAL A 260 -7.61 17.99 16.49
N LEU A 261 -8.80 18.43 16.06
CA LEU A 261 -9.82 17.55 15.52
C LEU A 261 -9.64 17.48 14.00
N GLN A 262 -9.75 16.29 13.43
CA GLN A 262 -9.64 16.06 11.98
C GLN A 262 -10.84 15.26 11.50
N ILE A 263 -11.39 15.61 10.33
CA ILE A 263 -12.35 14.79 9.59
C ILE A 263 -11.80 14.65 8.17
N LYS A 264 -11.74 13.44 7.62
CA LYS A 264 -11.14 13.18 6.29
C LYS A 264 -12.18 12.62 5.33
N GLN A 265 -12.13 13.05 4.07
CA GLN A 265 -13.02 12.56 3.02
C GLN A 265 -12.36 12.51 1.64
N LYS A 266 -12.88 11.65 0.75
CA LYS A 266 -12.57 11.69 -0.68
C LYS A 266 -13.12 12.97 -1.34
N HIS A 267 -14.18 13.52 -0.78
CA HIS A 267 -15.02 14.55 -1.38
C HIS A 267 -15.06 15.80 -0.48
N PRO A 268 -14.77 17.00 -1.02
CA PRO A 268 -14.68 18.21 -0.20
C PRO A 268 -16.04 18.75 0.23
N ARG A 269 -17.13 18.52 -0.52
CA ARG A 269 -18.38 19.27 -0.32
C ARG A 269 -19.01 19.05 1.06
N VAL A 270 -18.98 17.84 1.60
CA VAL A 270 -19.42 17.56 2.99
C VAL A 270 -18.54 18.25 4.05
N LEU A 271 -17.24 18.43 3.78
CA LEU A 271 -16.33 19.15 4.68
C LEU A 271 -16.61 20.66 4.66
N GLU A 272 -16.97 21.23 3.50
CA GLU A 272 -17.44 22.62 3.39
C GLU A 272 -18.72 22.83 4.21
N CYS A 273 -19.72 21.93 4.06
CA CYS A 273 -20.96 21.99 4.86
C CYS A 273 -20.68 21.88 6.37
N LEU A 274 -19.76 20.99 6.79
CA LEU A 274 -19.36 20.86 8.20
C LEU A 274 -18.61 22.10 8.72
N ARG A 275 -17.78 22.76 7.88
CA ARG A 275 -17.16 24.05 8.24
C ARG A 275 -18.23 25.12 8.46
N GLU A 276 -19.15 25.26 7.51
CA GLU A 276 -20.22 26.26 7.56
C GLU A 276 -21.11 26.07 8.79
N PHE A 277 -21.49 24.83 9.10
CA PHE A 277 -22.19 24.47 10.33
C PHE A 277 -21.39 24.85 11.59
N LEU A 278 -20.10 24.50 11.68
CA LEU A 278 -19.28 24.80 12.87
C LEU A 278 -19.08 26.31 13.08
N ALA A 279 -18.92 27.06 12.00
CA ALA A 279 -18.84 28.52 12.03
C ALA A 279 -20.14 29.13 12.57
N GLN A 280 -21.31 28.71 12.04
CA GLN A 280 -22.63 29.20 12.47
C GLN A 280 -22.99 28.81 13.91
N SER A 281 -22.82 27.53 14.26
CA SER A 281 -23.28 26.95 15.53
C SER A 281 -22.36 27.21 16.73
N SER A 282 -21.09 27.55 16.50
CA SER A 282 -20.11 27.72 17.59
C SER A 282 -19.17 28.90 17.45
N GLY A 283 -19.20 29.64 16.33
CA GLY A 283 -18.26 30.72 16.05
C GLY A 283 -16.81 30.23 16.06
N LYS A 284 -16.54 29.08 15.43
CA LYS A 284 -15.21 28.46 15.35
C LYS A 284 -14.83 28.18 13.90
N ASP A 285 -13.78 28.84 13.43
CA ASP A 285 -13.22 28.57 12.12
C ASP A 285 -12.61 27.17 12.06
N ALA A 286 -13.09 26.38 11.10
CA ALA A 286 -12.46 25.14 10.69
C ALA A 286 -11.81 25.34 9.31
N THR A 287 -10.58 24.86 9.13
CA THR A 287 -9.89 24.93 7.84
C THR A 287 -10.20 23.68 7.03
N VAL A 288 -10.62 23.82 5.78
CA VAL A 288 -10.66 22.71 4.81
C VAL A 288 -9.44 22.78 3.91
N GLY A 289 -8.81 21.64 3.61
CA GLY A 289 -7.63 21.58 2.72
C GLY A 289 -7.37 20.19 2.17
N GLU A 290 -6.35 20.06 1.32
CA GLU A 290 -5.96 18.79 0.70
C GLU A 290 -5.07 17.93 1.62
N ALA A 291 -5.30 16.62 1.60
CA ALA A 291 -4.59 15.59 2.35
C ALA A 291 -3.84 14.61 1.43
N GLY A 292 -3.19 15.14 0.39
CA GLY A 292 -2.58 14.36 -0.70
C GLY A 292 -3.47 14.34 -1.95
N GLU A 293 -3.16 13.47 -2.91
CA GLU A 293 -3.67 13.57 -4.29
C GLU A 293 -5.16 13.23 -4.50
N SER A 294 -5.85 12.70 -3.48
CA SER A 294 -7.22 12.18 -3.63
C SER A 294 -8.06 12.23 -2.34
N ALA A 295 -7.74 13.14 -1.43
CA ALA A 295 -8.46 13.30 -0.17
C ALA A 295 -8.40 14.75 0.30
N HIS A 296 -9.47 15.19 0.95
CA HIS A 296 -9.60 16.46 1.64
C HIS A 296 -9.75 16.22 3.14
N VAL A 297 -9.51 17.25 3.92
CA VAL A 297 -9.52 17.20 5.38
C VAL A 297 -10.01 18.51 5.95
N LEU A 298 -10.93 18.42 6.92
CA LEU A 298 -11.31 19.51 7.80
C LEU A 298 -10.44 19.41 9.06
N TRP A 299 -9.79 20.51 9.43
CA TRP A 299 -9.01 20.67 10.66
C TRP A 299 -9.68 21.69 11.57
N ILE A 300 -9.85 21.35 12.85
CA ILE A 300 -10.07 22.33 13.92
C ILE A 300 -8.84 22.28 14.83
N CYS A 301 -8.29 23.45 15.16
CA CYS A 301 -7.08 23.59 15.96
C CYS A 301 -7.34 24.42 17.23
N GLY A 302 -6.55 24.18 18.27
CA GLY A 302 -6.57 24.98 19.51
C GLY A 302 -7.40 24.33 20.61
N LEU A 303 -6.90 24.41 21.85
CA LEU A 303 -7.43 23.64 22.99
C LEU A 303 -8.90 23.95 23.27
N THR A 304 -9.24 25.23 23.44
CA THR A 304 -10.60 25.68 23.81
C THR A 304 -11.62 25.34 22.73
N SER A 305 -11.32 25.65 21.46
CA SER A 305 -12.18 25.33 20.32
C SER A 305 -12.44 23.82 20.20
N CYS A 306 -11.40 23.00 20.33
CA CYS A 306 -11.55 21.55 20.29
C CYS A 306 -12.34 21.01 21.49
N LYS A 307 -12.11 21.52 22.71
CA LYS A 307 -12.89 21.11 23.89
C LYS A 307 -14.36 21.46 23.75
N HIS A 308 -14.68 22.67 23.30
CA HIS A 308 -16.07 23.13 23.13
C HIS A 308 -16.82 22.26 22.09
N ILE A 309 -16.20 21.96 20.95
CA ILE A 309 -16.77 21.06 19.95
C ILE A 309 -16.91 19.63 20.49
N LEU A 310 -15.94 19.12 21.26
CA LEU A 310 -16.05 17.80 21.89
C LEU A 310 -17.16 17.74 22.96
N GLN A 311 -17.47 18.85 23.66
CA GLN A 311 -18.61 18.93 24.58
C GLN A 311 -19.94 18.81 23.82
N HIS A 312 -20.12 19.57 22.74
CA HIS A 312 -21.32 19.48 21.90
C HIS A 312 -21.50 18.10 21.27
N LEU A 313 -20.44 17.51 20.71
CA LEU A 313 -20.50 16.15 20.14
C LEU A 313 -20.87 15.10 21.21
N LEU A 314 -20.36 15.22 22.43
CA LEU A 314 -20.74 14.34 23.55
C LEU A 314 -22.20 14.52 23.98
N ALA A 315 -22.70 15.75 24.03
CA ALA A 315 -24.10 16.04 24.33
C ALA A 315 -25.04 15.49 23.24
N ALA A 316 -24.64 15.62 21.97
CA ALA A 316 -25.33 15.08 20.80
C ALA A 316 -25.07 13.58 20.53
N GLY A 317 -24.64 12.83 21.55
CA GLY A 317 -24.63 11.37 21.52
C GLY A 317 -23.44 10.68 20.86
N LEU A 318 -22.25 11.31 20.77
CA LEU A 318 -21.01 10.63 20.35
C LEU A 318 -20.78 9.33 21.15
N LEU A 319 -20.64 8.19 20.48
CA LEU A 319 -20.54 6.83 21.03
C LEU A 319 -19.15 6.21 20.84
N CYS A 320 -18.72 6.02 19.59
CA CYS A 320 -17.52 5.25 19.23
C CYS A 320 -16.22 5.93 19.67
N LYS A 321 -16.22 7.27 19.80
CA LYS A 321 -15.11 8.11 20.23
C LYS A 321 -15.39 8.84 21.55
N ALA A 322 -16.48 8.51 22.25
CA ALA A 322 -16.92 9.14 23.50
C ALA A 322 -15.80 9.20 24.56
N GLU A 323 -15.14 8.08 24.82
CA GLU A 323 -14.09 8.00 25.85
C GLU A 323 -12.83 8.79 25.43
N GLN A 324 -12.56 8.92 24.13
CA GLN A 324 -11.49 9.76 23.62
C GLN A 324 -11.83 11.26 23.78
N ALA A 325 -13.09 11.63 23.57
CA ALA A 325 -13.58 12.98 23.77
C ALA A 325 -13.48 13.38 25.25
N LYS A 326 -14.04 12.58 26.17
CA LYS A 326 -13.97 12.81 27.63
C LYS A 326 -12.53 12.98 28.13
N LEU A 327 -11.63 12.10 27.70
CA LEU A 327 -10.20 12.16 28.05
C LEU A 327 -9.53 13.43 27.51
N ALA A 328 -9.87 13.88 26.30
CA ALA A 328 -9.37 15.13 25.72
C ALA A 328 -9.96 16.39 26.40
N LEU A 329 -11.18 16.33 26.95
CA LEU A 329 -11.70 17.39 27.83
C LEU A 329 -10.87 17.52 29.12
N GLY A 330 -10.36 16.40 29.64
CA GLY A 330 -9.42 16.36 30.78
C GLY A 330 -8.00 16.87 30.49
N LEU A 331 -7.69 17.36 29.28
CA LEU A 331 -6.35 17.84 28.93
C LEU A 331 -6.01 19.18 29.60
N THR A 332 -4.99 19.16 30.47
CA THR A 332 -4.33 20.30 31.12
C THR A 332 -2.81 20.22 30.87
N PRO A 333 -1.99 21.21 31.25
CA PRO A 333 -0.53 21.11 31.14
C PRO A 333 0.06 19.92 31.91
N GLU A 334 -0.55 19.57 33.05
CA GLU A 334 -0.12 18.50 33.95
C GLU A 334 -0.53 17.13 33.40
N THR A 335 -1.76 16.99 32.90
CA THR A 335 -2.27 15.71 32.36
C THR A 335 -1.78 15.41 30.94
N ALA A 336 -1.17 16.38 30.24
CA ALA A 336 -0.82 16.27 28.82
C ALA A 336 0.01 15.03 28.44
N ALA A 337 0.93 14.57 29.29
CA ALA A 337 1.72 13.37 29.00
C ALA A 337 0.91 12.06 29.14
N GLN A 338 -0.07 12.05 30.04
CA GLN A 338 -0.97 10.93 30.30
C GLN A 338 -2.06 10.84 29.22
N VAL A 339 -2.72 11.97 28.90
CA VAL A 339 -3.75 12.06 27.86
C VAL A 339 -3.22 11.58 26.51
N ASP A 340 -1.98 11.93 26.13
CA ASP A 340 -1.36 11.44 24.89
C ASP A 340 -1.17 9.91 24.87
N ALA A 341 -0.79 9.33 26.02
CA ALA A 341 -0.60 7.90 26.17
C ALA A 341 -1.94 7.12 26.17
N GLU A 342 -2.97 7.67 26.81
CA GLU A 342 -4.29 7.05 26.92
C GLU A 342 -5.12 7.21 25.65
N LEU A 343 -5.13 8.39 25.01
CA LEU A 343 -5.59 8.55 23.61
C LEU A 343 -4.81 7.60 22.70
N GLY A 344 -3.51 7.41 23.00
CA GLY A 344 -2.63 6.42 22.44
C GLY A 344 -3.20 4.99 22.47
N CYS A 345 -3.70 4.58 23.63
CA CYS A 345 -4.32 3.28 23.88
C CYS A 345 -5.74 3.14 23.29
N LEU A 346 -6.47 4.24 23.12
CA LEU A 346 -7.84 4.25 22.58
C LEU A 346 -7.89 4.31 21.04
N THR A 347 -6.93 4.95 20.37
CA THR A 347 -6.87 4.93 18.90
C THR A 347 -6.60 3.50 18.40
N GLY A 348 -7.30 3.07 17.33
CA GLY A 348 -7.11 1.75 16.73
C GLY A 348 -5.68 1.45 16.25
N ASN A 349 -5.39 0.16 16.08
CA ASN A 349 -4.07 -0.42 15.80
C ASN A 349 -3.35 0.11 14.52
N GLN A 350 -3.95 1.00 13.74
CA GLN A 350 -3.34 1.62 12.56
C GLN A 350 -2.04 2.38 12.87
N MET A 351 -1.87 2.82 14.12
CA MET A 351 -0.69 3.53 14.64
C MET A 351 0.24 2.67 15.53
N PHE A 352 0.04 1.35 15.56
CA PHE A 352 0.86 0.42 16.34
C PHE A 352 2.34 0.46 15.89
N GLY A 353 3.26 0.63 16.85
CA GLY A 353 4.69 0.79 16.58
C GLY A 353 5.12 2.15 16.00
N LYS A 354 4.18 3.03 15.63
CA LYS A 354 4.48 4.35 15.06
C LYS A 354 4.57 5.48 16.11
N ARG A 355 4.06 5.25 17.33
CA ARG A 355 4.04 6.24 18.40
C ARG A 355 5.36 6.24 19.17
N LEU A 356 5.87 7.43 19.45
CA LEU A 356 7.00 7.65 20.33
C LEU A 356 6.51 7.77 21.78
N ASP A 357 7.14 7.01 22.69
CA ASP A 357 6.98 7.19 24.13
C ASP A 357 7.60 8.52 24.61
N ALA A 358 7.48 8.83 25.92
CA ALA A 358 8.00 10.08 26.48
C ALA A 358 9.49 10.28 26.19
N ALA A 359 10.32 9.24 26.33
CA ALA A 359 11.75 9.30 26.04
C ALA A 359 12.04 9.50 24.54
N GLY A 360 11.32 8.80 23.67
CA GLY A 360 11.38 8.99 22.21
C GLY A 360 10.97 10.39 21.78
N ARG A 361 9.94 10.98 22.41
CA ARG A 361 9.54 12.38 22.19
C ARG A 361 10.62 13.36 22.64
N GLN A 362 11.26 13.14 23.78
CA GLN A 362 12.39 13.98 24.22
C GLN A 362 13.61 13.85 23.31
N ARG A 363 13.96 12.63 22.84
CA ARG A 363 14.98 12.43 21.79
C ARG A 363 14.65 13.19 20.51
N ALA A 364 13.40 13.11 20.03
CA ALA A 364 12.96 13.84 18.84
C ALA A 364 13.02 15.37 19.02
N LYS A 365 12.65 15.89 20.21
CA LYS A 365 12.84 17.32 20.57
C LYS A 365 14.31 17.72 20.57
N LYS A 366 15.21 16.90 21.15
CA LYS A 366 16.66 17.12 21.16
C LYS A 366 17.22 17.18 19.74
N ILE A 367 16.88 16.21 18.89
CA ILE A 367 17.27 16.18 17.46
C ILE A 367 16.84 17.47 16.75
N ALA A 368 15.58 17.90 16.91
CA ALA A 368 15.08 19.13 16.30
C ALA A 368 15.77 20.40 16.83
N ALA A 369 16.08 20.46 18.12
CA ALA A 369 16.80 21.57 18.73
C ALA A 369 18.27 21.64 18.23
N THR A 370 18.96 20.51 18.13
CA THR A 370 20.32 20.44 17.55
C THR A 370 20.30 20.77 16.06
N GLN A 371 19.27 20.37 15.30
CA GLN A 371 19.07 20.80 13.90
C GLN A 371 18.91 22.31 13.76
N ALA A 372 18.09 22.94 14.62
CA ALA A 372 17.92 24.39 14.63
C ALA A 372 19.20 25.14 15.03
N ARG A 373 20.03 24.57 15.91
CA ARG A 373 21.37 25.09 16.23
C ARG A 373 22.29 25.00 15.02
N ALA A 374 22.47 23.81 14.41
CA ALA A 374 23.30 23.61 13.22
C ALA A 374 22.94 24.56 12.06
N ALA A 375 21.64 24.83 11.86
CA ALA A 375 21.15 25.78 10.87
C ALA A 375 21.52 27.24 11.17
N ARG A 376 21.56 27.66 12.44
CA ARG A 376 22.04 28.99 12.84
C ARG A 376 23.56 29.12 12.69
N CYS A 377 24.33 28.16 13.21
CA CYS A 377 25.79 28.12 13.04
C CYS A 377 26.19 28.24 11.55
N ARG A 378 25.49 27.53 10.66
CA ARG A 378 25.68 27.64 9.21
C ARG A 378 25.36 29.04 8.66
N LYS A 379 24.27 29.69 9.11
CA LYS A 379 23.93 31.07 8.72
C LYS A 379 24.95 32.11 9.24
N GLN A 380 25.64 31.80 10.33
CA GLN A 380 26.64 32.66 10.97
C GLN A 380 28.08 32.38 10.48
N GLY A 381 28.26 31.52 9.45
CA GLY A 381 29.58 31.15 8.92
C GLY A 381 30.36 30.13 9.78
N TRP A 382 29.82 29.68 10.91
CA TRP A 382 30.46 28.73 11.84
C TRP A 382 30.35 27.29 11.33
N LEU A 383 30.96 27.02 10.18
CA LEU A 383 30.85 25.75 9.45
C LEU A 383 31.34 24.54 10.27
N ALA A 384 32.41 24.71 11.05
CA ALA A 384 32.95 23.65 11.92
C ALA A 384 31.94 23.22 13.00
N GLU A 385 31.34 24.18 13.72
CA GLU A 385 30.31 23.87 14.72
C GLU A 385 29.05 23.27 14.06
N ALA A 386 28.63 23.83 12.92
CA ALA A 386 27.51 23.29 12.14
C ALA A 386 27.75 21.82 11.75
N SER A 387 28.98 21.45 11.36
CA SER A 387 29.36 20.07 11.06
C SER A 387 29.38 19.19 12.32
N ALA A 388 29.94 19.68 13.44
CA ALA A 388 29.93 18.95 14.70
C ALA A 388 28.50 18.66 15.21
N LYS A 389 27.59 19.61 15.02
CA LYS A 389 26.16 19.46 15.34
C LYS A 389 25.43 18.52 14.39
N LEU A 390 25.80 18.45 13.11
CA LEU A 390 25.29 17.43 12.18
C LEU A 390 25.71 16.01 12.60
N ASN A 391 26.96 15.81 13.02
CA ASN A 391 27.44 14.53 13.53
C ASN A 391 26.70 14.14 14.84
N GLU A 392 26.40 15.11 15.72
CA GLU A 392 25.56 14.89 16.91
C GLU A 392 24.14 14.43 16.53
N ILE A 393 23.55 14.99 15.48
CA ILE A 393 22.21 14.62 14.97
C ILE A 393 22.18 13.20 14.41
N GLU A 394 23.25 12.74 13.75
CA GLU A 394 23.31 11.38 13.19
C GLU A 394 23.35 10.31 14.29
N VAL A 395 24.19 10.51 15.31
CA VAL A 395 24.23 9.61 16.50
C VAL A 395 22.87 9.56 17.19
N LEU A 396 22.26 10.72 17.45
CA LEU A 396 20.94 10.79 18.10
C LEU A 396 19.83 10.13 17.27
N LYS A 397 19.90 10.18 15.93
CA LYS A 397 18.96 9.48 15.04
C LYS A 397 19.14 7.96 15.08
N ALA A 398 20.39 7.48 15.07
CA ALA A 398 20.69 6.05 15.15
C ALA A 398 20.21 5.45 16.49
N GLU A 399 20.53 6.13 17.60
CA GLU A 399 20.02 5.79 18.94
C GLU A 399 18.49 5.78 18.99
N HIS A 400 17.85 6.82 18.44
CA HIS A 400 16.40 6.94 18.42
C HIS A 400 15.71 5.81 17.66
N GLU A 401 16.17 5.49 16.45
CA GLU A 401 15.58 4.42 15.63
C GLU A 401 15.84 3.03 16.21
N LEU A 402 17.02 2.78 16.81
CA LEU A 402 17.31 1.53 17.54
C LEU A 402 16.33 1.34 18.71
N LEU A 403 16.23 2.30 19.62
CA LEU A 403 15.38 2.20 20.81
C LEU A 403 13.88 2.10 20.44
N LYS A 404 13.46 2.80 19.40
CA LYS A 404 12.11 2.72 18.81
C LYS A 404 11.83 1.32 18.24
N ALA A 405 12.78 0.72 17.53
CA ALA A 405 12.63 -0.64 17.02
C ALA A 405 12.59 -1.69 18.14
N CYS A 406 13.43 -1.55 19.18
CA CYS A 406 13.36 -2.39 20.38
C CYS A 406 11.99 -2.31 21.07
N ARG A 407 11.44 -1.10 21.22
CA ARG A 407 10.13 -0.89 21.86
C ARG A 407 8.97 -1.44 21.02
N ASP A 408 9.03 -1.33 19.70
CA ASP A 408 8.05 -1.96 18.79
C ASP A 408 8.16 -3.49 18.82
N ASN A 409 9.36 -4.07 18.90
CA ASN A 409 9.53 -5.52 19.10
C ASN A 409 8.88 -6.00 20.40
N GLN A 410 9.09 -5.29 21.52
CA GLN A 410 8.43 -5.58 22.78
C GLN A 410 6.89 -5.53 22.63
N GLN A 411 6.35 -4.45 22.06
CA GLN A 411 4.91 -4.29 21.86
C GLN A 411 4.34 -5.41 20.96
N LEU A 412 5.02 -5.75 19.86
CA LEU A 412 4.62 -6.85 18.98
C LEU A 412 4.64 -8.20 19.71
N ALA A 413 5.64 -8.48 20.53
CA ALA A 413 5.76 -9.72 21.30
C ALA A 413 4.73 -9.82 22.44
N GLU A 414 4.38 -8.71 23.09
CA GLU A 414 3.24 -8.59 24.01
C GLU A 414 1.91 -8.85 23.28
N TYR A 415 1.73 -8.28 22.09
CA TYR A 415 0.50 -8.45 21.30
C TYR A 415 0.34 -9.86 20.75
N VAL A 416 1.41 -10.50 20.29
CA VAL A 416 1.42 -11.91 19.86
C VAL A 416 1.04 -12.83 21.04
N ARG A 417 1.64 -12.63 22.22
CA ARG A 417 1.25 -13.37 23.44
C ARG A 417 -0.22 -13.17 23.79
N LYS A 418 -0.73 -11.93 23.70
CA LYS A 418 -2.15 -11.61 23.93
C LYS A 418 -3.10 -12.28 22.93
N LEU A 419 -2.74 -12.39 21.65
CA LEU A 419 -3.54 -13.16 20.70
C LEU A 419 -3.50 -14.67 20.99
N GLN A 420 -2.36 -15.20 21.46
CA GLN A 420 -2.25 -16.62 21.83
C GLN A 420 -3.12 -16.95 23.07
N SER A 421 -3.08 -16.14 24.14
CA SER A 421 -3.95 -16.38 25.30
C SER A 421 -5.46 -16.26 24.97
N LEU A 422 -5.83 -15.39 24.02
CA LEU A 422 -7.21 -15.31 23.53
C LEU A 422 -7.69 -16.55 22.76
N HIS A 423 -6.79 -17.40 22.22
CA HIS A 423 -7.15 -18.73 21.70
C HIS A 423 -7.21 -19.77 22.84
N ASN A 424 -6.25 -19.75 23.77
CA ASN A 424 -6.13 -20.76 24.81
C ASN A 424 -7.29 -20.71 25.83
N ASN A 425 -7.77 -19.52 26.20
CA ASN A 425 -8.65 -19.34 27.37
C ASN A 425 -10.14 -19.70 27.15
N SER A 426 -10.50 -20.19 25.95
CA SER A 426 -11.87 -20.23 25.39
C SER A 426 -12.58 -18.86 25.32
N TRP A 427 -13.27 -18.60 24.22
CA TRP A 427 -14.03 -17.35 24.03
C TRP A 427 -15.46 -17.41 24.60
N GLU A 428 -15.71 -18.36 25.51
CA GLU A 428 -17.06 -18.76 25.97
C GLU A 428 -17.37 -18.32 27.41
N GLY A 429 -16.42 -17.68 28.10
CA GLY A 429 -16.66 -17.04 29.40
C GLY A 429 -16.94 -15.54 29.29
N PRO A 430 -17.48 -14.89 30.36
CA PRO A 430 -17.77 -13.45 30.42
C PRO A 430 -16.54 -12.52 30.31
N ILE A 431 -15.34 -13.10 30.15
CA ILE A 431 -14.04 -12.44 29.92
C ILE A 431 -14.08 -11.53 28.67
N ALA A 432 -15.04 -11.71 27.75
CA ALA A 432 -15.32 -10.76 26.66
C ALA A 432 -15.49 -9.30 27.15
N HIS A 433 -16.15 -9.09 28.30
CA HIS A 433 -16.23 -7.75 28.91
C HIS A 433 -14.86 -7.21 29.35
N GLY A 434 -13.96 -8.06 29.81
CA GLY A 434 -12.65 -7.68 30.35
C GLY A 434 -11.77 -6.91 29.36
N MET A 435 -11.88 -7.17 28.06
CA MET A 435 -11.09 -6.47 27.03
C MET A 435 -11.41 -4.97 26.90
N CYS A 436 -12.62 -4.54 27.29
CA CYS A 436 -13.01 -3.12 27.39
C CYS A 436 -13.07 -2.64 28.85
N SER A 437 -13.53 -3.48 29.78
CA SER A 437 -13.80 -3.10 31.17
C SER A 437 -12.54 -2.86 32.01
N ALA A 438 -11.46 -3.65 31.80
CA ALA A 438 -10.20 -3.46 32.51
C ALA A 438 -9.53 -2.09 32.26
N ARG A 439 -9.95 -1.38 31.20
CA ARG A 439 -9.56 0.02 30.93
C ARG A 439 -10.46 1.04 31.65
N LYS A 440 -11.76 0.74 31.78
CA LYS A 440 -12.72 1.60 32.49
C LYS A 440 -12.45 1.67 33.99
N GLN A 441 -12.08 0.55 34.63
CA GLN A 441 -11.72 0.55 36.04
C GLN A 441 -10.52 1.47 36.33
N ALA A 442 -9.44 1.36 35.53
CA ALA A 442 -8.27 2.24 35.68
C ALA A 442 -8.61 3.74 35.50
N LEU A 443 -9.42 4.08 34.51
CA LEU A 443 -9.91 5.45 34.30
C LEU A 443 -10.79 5.95 35.46
N SER A 444 -11.61 5.09 36.06
CA SER A 444 -12.43 5.43 37.22
C SER A 444 -11.57 5.81 38.43
N TRP A 445 -10.53 5.02 38.73
CA TRP A 445 -9.58 5.34 39.81
C TRP A 445 -8.80 6.64 39.55
N VAL A 446 -8.43 6.92 38.30
CA VAL A 446 -7.76 8.17 37.91
C VAL A 446 -8.69 9.38 38.07
N LEU A 447 -9.92 9.30 37.58
CA LEU A 447 -10.89 10.41 37.69
C LEU A 447 -11.24 10.73 39.14
N VAL A 448 -11.42 9.70 39.98
CA VAL A 448 -11.56 9.87 41.43
C VAL A 448 -10.32 10.55 42.02
N ALA A 449 -9.11 10.03 41.75
CA ALA A 449 -7.88 10.59 42.31
C ALA A 449 -7.61 12.05 41.88
N VAL A 450 -8.00 12.44 40.66
CA VAL A 450 -7.92 13.84 40.20
C VAL A 450 -8.97 14.72 40.91
N ALA A 451 -10.20 14.24 41.07
CA ALA A 451 -11.25 14.96 41.80
C ALA A 451 -10.90 15.14 43.29
N THR A 452 -10.44 14.09 43.98
CA THR A 452 -9.98 14.18 45.38
C THR A 452 -8.80 15.14 45.53
N ARG A 453 -7.91 15.22 44.54
CA ARG A 453 -6.76 16.15 44.56
C ARG A 453 -7.14 17.60 44.21
N ALA A 454 -8.25 17.81 43.50
CA ALA A 454 -8.85 19.13 43.34
C ALA A 454 -9.53 19.60 44.65
N ALA A 455 -10.33 18.73 45.28
CA ALA A 455 -10.99 19.01 46.56
C ALA A 455 -10.01 19.31 47.72
N PHE A 456 -8.77 18.81 47.64
CA PHE A 456 -7.69 19.13 48.59
C PHE A 456 -7.00 20.49 48.38
N LYS A 457 -7.43 21.28 47.40
CA LYS A 457 -7.07 22.69 47.24
C LYS A 457 -8.32 23.55 47.45
N GLY A 458 -8.50 24.01 48.69
CA GLY A 458 -9.67 24.79 49.08
C GLY A 458 -9.70 26.18 48.43
N GLU A 459 -10.48 26.30 47.36
CA GLU A 459 -11.06 27.55 46.86
C GLU A 459 -12.56 27.29 46.65
N GLU A 460 -13.44 28.09 47.25
CA GLU A 460 -14.89 27.87 47.19
C GLU A 460 -15.49 28.31 45.84
N PRO A 461 -16.27 27.48 45.15
CA PRO A 461 -17.02 27.88 43.96
C PRO A 461 -18.42 28.39 44.34
N THR A 462 -18.58 29.71 44.44
CA THR A 462 -19.87 30.38 44.70
C THR A 462 -20.78 30.41 43.47
N SER A 463 -21.41 29.27 43.14
CA SER A 463 -22.64 29.25 42.33
C SER A 463 -23.46 27.98 42.59
N SER A 464 -24.68 28.12 43.10
CA SER A 464 -25.63 27.02 43.24
C SER A 464 -26.17 26.57 41.88
N PHE A 465 -26.25 25.25 41.69
CA PHE A 465 -27.01 24.63 40.61
C PHE A 465 -27.67 23.36 41.16
N GLU A 466 -28.94 23.48 41.54
CA GLU A 466 -29.70 22.36 42.11
C GLU A 466 -30.08 21.35 41.01
N PHE A 467 -29.84 20.07 41.27
CA PHE A 467 -30.30 18.97 40.43
C PHE A 467 -31.38 18.19 41.18
N HIS A 468 -32.66 18.44 40.87
CA HIS A 468 -33.75 17.60 41.35
C HIS A 468 -33.67 16.21 40.70
N LEU A 469 -33.17 15.23 41.46
CA LEU A 469 -33.31 13.80 41.15
C LEU A 469 -34.46 13.24 41.97
N GLY A 470 -35.60 13.00 41.32
CA GLY A 470 -36.77 12.41 41.96
C GLY A 470 -37.51 11.45 41.03
N ARG A 471 -37.38 10.14 41.28
CA ARG A 471 -38.46 9.14 41.24
C ARG A 471 -37.96 7.76 41.66
N GLU A 472 -38.81 7.07 42.43
CA GLU A 472 -38.63 5.69 42.89
C GLU A 472 -39.06 4.68 41.80
N PRO A 473 -38.62 3.41 41.88
CA PRO A 473 -39.14 2.33 41.04
C PRO A 473 -40.48 1.79 41.57
N PRO A 474 -41.45 1.42 40.71
CA PRO A 474 -42.67 0.73 41.13
C PRO A 474 -42.45 -0.79 41.32
N ASP A 475 -43.23 -1.38 42.22
CA ASP A 475 -43.17 -2.79 42.59
C ASP A 475 -43.50 -3.79 41.49
N SER A 476 -42.95 -5.01 41.61
CA SER A 476 -43.25 -6.15 40.76
C SER A 476 -44.18 -7.15 41.46
N ALA A 477 -45.48 -7.13 41.16
CA ALA A 477 -46.42 -8.14 41.66
C ALA A 477 -47.52 -8.53 40.66
N LYS A 478 -47.57 -9.84 40.36
CA LYS A 478 -48.74 -10.67 39.98
C LYS A 478 -49.78 -10.11 39.00
N LEU A 479 -49.88 -10.77 37.84
CA LEU A 479 -51.15 -11.33 37.37
C LEU A 479 -50.90 -12.60 36.52
N GLN A 480 -51.87 -13.51 36.49
CA GLN A 480 -51.77 -14.82 35.83
C GLN A 480 -52.90 -15.03 34.80
N THR A 481 -52.70 -16.04 33.96
CA THR A 481 -53.70 -16.91 33.31
C THR A 481 -54.32 -16.49 31.96
N LEU A 482 -54.61 -17.54 31.17
CA LEU A 482 -55.58 -17.65 30.07
C LEU A 482 -55.37 -16.81 28.80
N MET A 483 -54.80 -17.45 27.77
CA MET A 483 -55.61 -18.03 26.68
C MET A 483 -54.81 -19.09 25.89
N ARG A 484 -55.45 -20.20 25.50
CA ARG A 484 -55.03 -21.05 24.36
C ARG A 484 -55.75 -20.53 23.11
N PRO A 485 -55.22 -20.78 21.90
CA PRO A 485 -55.74 -21.93 21.15
C PRO A 485 -54.66 -22.78 20.47
N SER A 486 -55.02 -24.03 20.20
CA SER A 486 -54.29 -24.98 19.35
C SER A 486 -54.61 -24.76 17.88
N GLY A 487 -53.63 -24.94 16.98
CA GLY A 487 -53.87 -24.88 15.54
C GLY A 487 -52.62 -25.15 14.69
N ALA A 488 -52.32 -26.41 14.43
CA ALA A 488 -51.47 -26.83 13.30
C ALA A 488 -52.40 -27.33 12.16
N PRO A 489 -52.00 -27.16 10.89
CA PRO A 489 -51.26 -28.26 10.26
C PRO A 489 -49.95 -27.82 9.59
N GLY A 490 -49.07 -28.78 9.34
CA GLY A 490 -47.71 -28.54 8.83
C GLY A 490 -47.63 -28.30 7.31
N TRP A 491 -46.50 -27.74 6.89
CA TRP A 491 -46.05 -27.70 5.49
C TRP A 491 -44.63 -28.28 5.38
N ALA A 492 -44.34 -28.92 4.24
CA ALA A 492 -43.22 -29.85 4.11
C ALA A 492 -41.83 -29.20 4.08
N GLU A 493 -40.81 -30.01 4.42
CA GLU A 493 -39.40 -29.64 4.28
C GLU A 493 -38.99 -29.52 2.80
N LEU A 494 -38.34 -28.40 2.44
CA LEU A 494 -37.46 -28.32 1.26
C LEU A 494 -36.16 -27.57 1.62
N PRO A 495 -34.99 -27.99 1.08
CA PRO A 495 -33.70 -27.71 1.72
C PRO A 495 -33.09 -26.33 1.41
N LEU A 496 -32.49 -25.71 2.43
CA LEU A 496 -31.71 -24.46 2.29
C LEU A 496 -30.39 -24.69 1.51
N ALA A 497 -30.18 -23.99 0.39
CA ALA A 497 -28.98 -24.16 -0.45
C ALA A 497 -28.38 -22.87 -1.09
N ALA A 498 -28.33 -21.75 -0.37
CA ALA A 498 -27.71 -20.49 -0.85
C ALA A 498 -27.32 -19.54 0.30
N ARG A 499 -26.39 -18.57 0.18
CA ARG A 499 -25.22 -18.35 -0.70
C ARG A 499 -24.37 -17.25 -0.03
N ALA A 500 -23.03 -17.30 -0.13
CA ALA A 500 -22.19 -16.17 0.29
C ALA A 500 -20.88 -16.06 -0.50
N ARG A 501 -20.68 -14.96 -1.27
CA ARG A 501 -19.37 -14.30 -1.55
C ARG A 501 -19.42 -13.08 -2.50
N ARG A 502 -19.08 -11.92 -1.92
CA ARG A 502 -18.10 -10.90 -2.39
C ARG A 502 -18.21 -10.24 -3.79
N LYS A 503 -18.45 -8.91 -3.74
CA LYS A 503 -17.69 -7.77 -4.33
C LYS A 503 -16.89 -7.97 -5.65
N GLY A 504 -17.12 -7.06 -6.61
CA GLY A 504 -16.34 -6.79 -7.84
C GLY A 504 -16.36 -5.28 -8.22
N PRO A 505 -15.62 -4.79 -9.25
CA PRO A 505 -15.08 -3.40 -9.23
C PRO A 505 -15.38 -2.44 -10.42
N TRP A 506 -15.46 -1.12 -10.09
CA TRP A 506 -14.86 0.09 -10.73
C TRP A 506 -15.22 0.65 -12.16
N VAL A 507 -15.11 2.00 -12.27
CA VAL A 507 -14.96 2.97 -13.42
C VAL A 507 -16.11 3.24 -14.42
N ALA A 508 -16.49 4.52 -14.64
CA ALA A 508 -16.06 5.40 -15.77
C ALA A 508 -17.03 6.50 -16.30
N GLY A 509 -16.54 7.75 -16.42
CA GLY A 509 -16.92 8.79 -17.42
C GLY A 509 -17.76 9.98 -16.87
N TRP A 510 -17.29 11.24 -16.74
CA TRP A 510 -16.59 12.26 -17.57
C TRP A 510 -17.54 13.28 -18.26
N SER A 511 -17.19 14.57 -18.18
CA SER A 511 -17.95 15.75 -18.67
C SER A 511 -16.96 16.85 -19.13
N PRO A 512 -17.36 17.88 -19.91
CA PRO A 512 -16.42 18.66 -20.74
C PRO A 512 -15.75 19.85 -20.05
N LEU A 513 -14.57 20.24 -20.56
CA LEU A 513 -13.93 21.53 -20.29
C LEU A 513 -13.14 21.98 -21.54
N LEU A 514 -13.74 22.85 -22.37
CA LEU A 514 -13.20 23.22 -23.69
C LEU A 514 -13.44 24.73 -23.97
N LEU A 515 -12.92 25.61 -23.11
CA LEU A 515 -13.14 27.07 -23.24
C LEU A 515 -12.12 27.97 -22.51
N LEU A 516 -10.88 27.52 -22.26
CA LEU A 516 -9.93 28.24 -21.39
C LEU A 516 -8.44 28.20 -21.79
N LEU A 517 -8.13 28.02 -23.08
CA LEU A 517 -6.74 27.98 -23.61
C LEU A 517 -6.52 28.87 -24.86
N ALA A 518 -7.22 30.00 -24.95
CA ALA A 518 -7.20 30.91 -26.12
C ALA A 518 -6.38 32.20 -25.94
N ALA A 519 -5.49 32.28 -24.93
CA ALA A 519 -4.93 33.56 -24.44
C ALA A 519 -3.40 33.73 -24.57
N TRP A 520 -2.67 32.82 -25.24
CA TRP A 520 -1.19 32.81 -25.27
C TRP A 520 -0.58 32.71 -26.69
N ALA A 521 -1.33 33.02 -27.74
CA ALA A 521 -0.92 32.84 -29.14
C ALA A 521 -1.22 34.07 -30.03
N SER A 522 -0.58 35.21 -29.73
CA SER A 522 -0.81 36.48 -30.46
C SER A 522 0.48 37.29 -30.70
N ALA A 523 1.46 36.70 -31.39
CA ALA A 523 2.69 37.37 -31.82
C ALA A 523 3.21 36.86 -33.18
N GLY A 524 2.32 36.65 -34.14
CA GLY A 524 2.68 36.20 -35.49
C GLY A 524 3.07 37.35 -36.43
N ARG A 525 4.25 37.28 -37.03
CA ARG A 525 4.53 37.90 -38.35
C ARG A 525 5.14 36.86 -39.28
N SER A 526 4.70 36.89 -40.53
CA SER A 526 5.06 35.92 -41.58
C SER A 526 6.39 36.29 -42.25
N LEU A 527 7.10 35.29 -42.80
CA LEU A 527 7.45 35.28 -44.23
C LEU A 527 8.13 33.98 -44.70
N ALA A 528 7.68 33.53 -45.89
CA ALA A 528 8.38 32.82 -46.98
C ALA A 528 9.18 31.51 -46.73
N VAL A 529 9.12 30.64 -47.75
CA VAL A 529 9.86 29.38 -47.87
C VAL A 529 11.00 29.53 -48.87
N VAL A 530 12.22 29.10 -48.50
CA VAL A 530 13.26 28.64 -49.43
C VAL A 530 13.96 27.43 -48.78
N ALA A 531 14.23 26.38 -49.56
CA ALA A 531 14.84 25.13 -49.07
C ALA A 531 16.38 25.12 -49.22
N GLY A 532 17.09 24.43 -48.33
CA GLY A 532 18.52 24.18 -48.45
C GLY A 532 19.14 23.50 -47.21
N PRO A 533 19.87 22.38 -47.35
CA PRO A 533 20.40 21.64 -46.20
C PRO A 533 21.70 22.27 -45.67
N ARG A 534 21.59 23.19 -44.69
CA ARG A 534 22.75 23.66 -43.91
C ARG A 534 22.88 22.92 -42.58
N ALA A 535 24.11 22.49 -42.26
CA ALA A 535 24.44 21.86 -40.99
C ALA A 535 24.13 22.79 -39.81
N LYS A 536 23.55 22.24 -38.73
CA LYS A 536 23.19 23.01 -37.53
C LYS A 536 24.44 23.35 -36.71
N THR A 537 25.11 24.45 -37.05
CA THR A 537 25.95 25.18 -36.09
C THR A 537 25.08 25.60 -34.91
N CYS A 538 25.37 25.11 -33.70
CA CYS A 538 24.64 25.51 -32.50
C CYS A 538 24.75 27.02 -32.30
N ARG A 539 23.63 27.76 -32.42
CA ARG A 539 23.56 29.13 -31.91
C ARG A 539 23.77 29.07 -30.40
N SER A 540 24.85 29.68 -29.93
CA SER A 540 25.06 29.97 -28.51
C SER A 540 23.96 30.91 -28.03
N SER A 541 22.97 30.36 -27.33
CA SER A 541 22.12 31.17 -26.46
C SER A 541 22.98 31.90 -25.41
N ALA A 542 22.47 33.01 -24.88
CA ALA A 542 23.07 33.74 -23.77
C ALA A 542 23.45 32.79 -22.59
N PRO A 543 24.39 33.17 -21.69
CA PRO A 543 24.80 32.37 -20.54
C PRO A 543 23.63 32.16 -19.56
N GLY A 544 22.81 31.15 -19.86
CA GLY A 544 21.61 30.82 -19.13
C GLY A 544 21.91 30.19 -17.78
N PHE A 545 20.96 30.33 -16.85
CA PHE A 545 21.00 29.66 -15.55
C PHE A 545 21.27 28.16 -15.73
N CYS A 546 22.41 27.69 -15.23
CA CYS A 546 22.71 26.26 -15.16
C CYS A 546 21.84 25.67 -14.04
N GLU A 547 20.82 24.89 -14.42
CA GLU A 547 19.81 24.40 -13.47
C GLU A 547 20.45 23.46 -12.45
N THR A 548 20.03 23.59 -11.19
CA THR A 548 20.57 22.74 -10.12
C THR A 548 19.97 21.34 -10.18
N LEU A 549 20.71 20.35 -9.67
CA LEU A 549 20.26 18.95 -9.59
C LEU A 549 18.90 18.80 -8.88
N GLU A 550 18.65 19.62 -7.88
CA GLU A 550 17.41 19.72 -7.13
C GLU A 550 16.24 20.24 -8.00
N GLU A 551 16.51 21.17 -8.91
CA GLU A 551 15.51 21.73 -9.83
C GLU A 551 15.17 20.79 -10.97
N VAL A 552 16.16 20.12 -11.55
CA VAL A 552 15.93 19.08 -12.56
C VAL A 552 15.14 17.91 -11.95
N ARG A 553 15.51 17.46 -10.73
CA ARG A 553 14.73 16.45 -9.98
C ARG A 553 13.32 16.93 -9.63
N ARG A 554 13.12 18.23 -9.34
CA ARG A 554 11.79 18.85 -9.15
C ARG A 554 10.96 18.80 -10.44
N LYS A 555 11.54 19.14 -11.60
CA LYS A 555 10.89 18.99 -12.91
C LYS A 555 10.54 17.53 -13.21
N ASN A 556 11.47 16.59 -13.00
CA ASN A 556 11.20 15.15 -13.23
C ASN A 556 10.05 14.65 -12.35
N LYS A 557 9.96 15.12 -11.10
CA LYS A 557 8.82 14.84 -10.22
C LYS A 557 7.52 15.45 -10.75
N GLN A 558 7.52 16.69 -11.24
CA GLN A 558 6.34 17.35 -11.81
C GLN A 558 5.85 16.65 -13.08
N LEU A 559 6.75 16.33 -14.02
CA LEU A 559 6.42 15.56 -15.24
C LEU A 559 5.87 14.17 -14.90
N ARG A 560 6.45 13.48 -13.90
CA ARG A 560 5.93 12.19 -13.40
C ARG A 560 4.53 12.32 -12.80
N ILE A 561 4.19 13.44 -12.14
CA ILE A 561 2.84 13.73 -11.62
C ILE A 561 1.86 14.15 -12.73
N GLN A 562 2.34 14.77 -13.82
CA GLN A 562 1.52 15.06 -15.00
C GLN A 562 1.18 13.78 -15.75
N LEU A 563 2.16 12.93 -16.07
CA LEU A 563 1.95 11.56 -16.56
C LEU A 563 1.10 10.72 -15.59
N SER A 564 1.26 10.95 -14.29
CA SER A 564 0.39 10.63 -13.15
C SER A 564 -1.12 10.74 -13.43
N LYS A 565 -1.49 11.85 -14.05
CA LYS A 565 -2.87 12.35 -14.21
C LYS A 565 -3.37 12.22 -15.65
N SER A 566 -2.47 12.15 -16.64
CA SER A 566 -2.79 11.84 -18.03
C SER A 566 -3.15 10.36 -18.20
N PRO A 567 -4.44 10.00 -18.39
CA PRO A 567 -4.75 8.63 -18.82
C PRO A 567 -4.18 8.41 -20.22
N TRP A 568 -3.91 7.16 -20.57
CA TRP A 568 -3.76 6.82 -21.99
C TRP A 568 -5.11 7.00 -22.72
N PRO A 569 -5.10 7.30 -24.03
CA PRO A 569 -6.31 7.30 -24.85
C PRO A 569 -7.09 5.98 -24.73
N THR A 570 -8.41 6.02 -24.91
CA THR A 570 -9.24 4.81 -24.78
C THR A 570 -8.99 3.88 -25.97
N LEU A 571 -8.23 2.82 -25.74
CA LEU A 571 -7.91 1.80 -26.72
C LEU A 571 -9.17 1.02 -27.15
N SER A 572 -9.75 1.41 -28.28
CA SER A 572 -10.94 0.79 -28.90
C SER A 572 -10.59 -0.32 -29.91
N CYS A 573 -9.36 -0.33 -30.41
CA CYS A 573 -8.82 -1.33 -31.32
C CYS A 573 -7.32 -1.54 -31.07
N PHE A 574 -6.74 -2.58 -31.67
CA PHE A 574 -5.30 -2.85 -31.66
C PHE A 574 -4.86 -3.43 -33.01
N SER A 575 -3.56 -3.44 -33.31
CA SER A 575 -3.02 -4.07 -34.52
C SER A 575 -2.18 -5.31 -34.19
N ALA A 576 -2.23 -6.31 -35.06
CA ALA A 576 -1.42 -7.52 -35.02
C ALA A 576 -1.39 -8.17 -36.41
N LYS A 577 -0.26 -8.73 -36.85
CA LYS A 577 -0.08 -9.37 -38.17
C LYS A 577 -0.51 -8.46 -39.33
N GLY A 578 -0.27 -7.15 -39.20
CA GLY A 578 -0.68 -6.12 -40.17
C GLY A 578 -2.19 -5.87 -40.26
N ARG A 579 -3.01 -6.34 -39.31
CA ARG A 579 -4.47 -6.20 -39.29
C ARG A 579 -4.95 -5.51 -38.01
N THR A 580 -5.94 -4.64 -38.15
CA THR A 580 -6.57 -3.94 -37.01
C THR A 580 -7.82 -4.69 -36.52
N TYR A 581 -7.91 -4.90 -35.21
CA TYR A 581 -8.99 -5.64 -34.53
C TYR A 581 -9.70 -4.76 -33.51
N SER A 582 -11.04 -4.77 -33.52
CA SER A 582 -11.86 -4.03 -32.55
C SER A 582 -11.90 -4.71 -31.18
N LEU A 583 -12.02 -3.93 -30.10
CA LEU A 583 -12.14 -4.41 -28.72
C LEU A 583 -13.57 -4.24 -28.17
N PRO A 584 -14.11 -5.23 -27.44
CA PRO A 584 -13.53 -6.54 -27.15
C PRO A 584 -13.64 -7.48 -28.36
N LEU A 585 -12.53 -8.16 -28.72
CA LEU A 585 -12.56 -9.24 -29.71
C LEU A 585 -13.25 -10.44 -29.07
N ARG A 586 -14.43 -10.79 -29.60
CA ARG A 586 -15.29 -11.83 -29.04
C ARG A 586 -14.68 -13.23 -29.24
N ALA A 587 -15.10 -14.19 -28.42
CA ALA A 587 -14.68 -15.57 -28.57
C ALA A 587 -15.36 -16.22 -29.79
N GLU A 588 -14.59 -16.57 -30.81
CA GLU A 588 -15.03 -17.41 -31.93
C GLU A 588 -15.14 -18.87 -31.49
N ARG A 589 -16.06 -19.63 -32.10
CA ARG A 589 -16.06 -21.10 -32.02
C ARG A 589 -15.06 -21.63 -33.04
N ARG A 590 -13.82 -21.90 -32.61
CA ARG A 590 -12.84 -22.64 -33.41
C ARG A 590 -13.20 -24.14 -33.41
N ASP A 591 -13.22 -24.75 -34.59
CA ASP A 591 -13.29 -26.20 -34.72
C ASP A 591 -11.89 -26.79 -34.52
N LEU A 592 -11.67 -27.40 -33.36
CA LEU A 592 -10.39 -27.98 -32.96
C LEU A 592 -10.13 -29.38 -33.55
N ARG A 593 -10.98 -29.87 -34.47
CA ARG A 593 -10.70 -31.08 -35.27
C ARG A 593 -9.41 -30.96 -36.09
N ARG A 594 -9.00 -29.74 -36.45
CA ARG A 594 -7.66 -29.46 -36.96
C ARG A 594 -6.75 -29.11 -35.78
N LEU A 595 -5.96 -30.08 -35.35
CA LEU A 595 -4.93 -29.85 -34.33
C LEU A 595 -3.93 -28.80 -34.81
N PRO A 596 -3.54 -27.82 -33.96
CA PRO A 596 -2.47 -26.89 -34.30
C PRO A 596 -1.13 -27.63 -34.49
N PRO A 597 -0.22 -27.16 -35.36
CA PRO A 597 1.10 -27.76 -35.51
C PRO A 597 1.86 -27.80 -34.18
N GLU A 598 2.55 -28.89 -33.90
CA GLU A 598 3.30 -29.09 -32.65
C GLU A 598 4.28 -27.94 -32.32
N PRO A 599 5.06 -27.38 -33.28
CA PRO A 599 5.87 -26.19 -33.04
C PRO A 599 5.10 -24.99 -32.44
N VAL A 600 3.86 -24.78 -32.86
CA VAL A 600 2.99 -23.71 -32.35
C VAL A 600 2.51 -24.02 -30.93
N LEU A 601 2.19 -25.29 -30.64
CA LEU A 601 1.83 -25.72 -29.29
C LEU A 601 3.01 -25.61 -28.32
N ALA A 602 4.21 -25.99 -28.73
CA ALA A 602 5.43 -25.86 -27.94
C ALA A 602 5.74 -24.37 -27.62
N TYR A 603 5.71 -23.50 -28.64
CA TYR A 603 5.86 -22.05 -28.44
C TYR A 603 4.79 -21.48 -27.49
N LEU A 604 3.52 -21.80 -27.69
CA LEU A 604 2.44 -21.29 -26.85
C LEU A 604 2.49 -21.84 -25.42
N ALA A 605 2.95 -23.08 -25.22
CA ALA A 605 3.17 -23.64 -23.89
C ALA A 605 4.33 -22.94 -23.16
N GLY A 606 5.45 -22.69 -23.83
CA GLY A 606 6.54 -21.88 -23.30
C GLY A 606 6.10 -20.47 -22.92
N PHE A 607 5.34 -19.79 -23.79
CA PHE A 607 4.82 -18.45 -23.49
C PHE A 607 3.83 -18.46 -22.33
N PHE A 608 2.95 -19.46 -22.26
CA PHE A 608 2.01 -19.63 -21.15
C PHE A 608 2.73 -19.99 -19.84
N ASP A 609 3.86 -20.69 -19.90
CA ASP A 609 4.70 -21.04 -18.75
C ASP A 609 5.45 -19.85 -18.15
N GLY A 610 5.68 -18.79 -18.93
CA GLY A 610 5.99 -17.45 -18.40
C GLY A 610 4.71 -16.70 -17.96
N ASP A 611 4.16 -15.88 -18.84
CA ASP A 611 3.11 -14.88 -18.51
C ASP A 611 1.67 -15.43 -18.42
N GLY A 612 1.45 -16.70 -18.78
CA GLY A 612 0.15 -17.34 -18.69
C GLY A 612 -0.27 -17.72 -17.27
N CYS A 613 -1.60 -17.77 -17.03
CA CYS A 613 -2.15 -18.02 -15.71
C CYS A 613 -3.45 -18.85 -15.76
N VAL A 614 -3.40 -20.04 -15.17
CA VAL A 614 -4.58 -20.87 -14.87
C VAL A 614 -5.32 -20.28 -13.67
N ALA A 615 -6.63 -20.04 -13.73
CA ALA A 615 -7.37 -19.46 -12.61
C ALA A 615 -8.82 -19.96 -12.49
N CYS A 616 -9.37 -19.92 -11.28
CA CYS A 616 -10.76 -20.33 -11.01
C CYS A 616 -11.61 -19.14 -10.54
N LYS A 617 -12.76 -18.90 -11.17
CA LYS A 617 -13.69 -17.80 -10.84
C LYS A 617 -14.14 -17.85 -9.38
N SER A 618 -14.34 -16.69 -8.74
CA SER A 618 -14.58 -16.57 -7.28
C SER A 618 -15.74 -17.43 -6.77
N ASN A 619 -16.78 -17.56 -7.58
CA ASN A 619 -18.04 -18.29 -7.37
C ASN A 619 -18.01 -19.79 -7.76
N LEU A 620 -16.85 -20.34 -8.14
CA LEU A 620 -16.69 -21.71 -8.68
C LEU A 620 -17.43 -21.97 -10.01
N SER A 621 -17.76 -20.94 -10.80
CA SER A 621 -18.42 -21.11 -12.11
C SER A 621 -17.57 -21.80 -13.18
N GLY A 622 -16.24 -21.89 -12.99
CA GLY A 622 -15.34 -22.68 -13.83
C GLY A 622 -13.87 -22.28 -13.69
N CYS A 623 -13.00 -23.03 -14.36
CA CYS A 623 -11.64 -22.58 -14.69
C CYS A 623 -11.67 -21.57 -15.85
N TYR A 624 -10.59 -20.80 -15.98
CA TYR A 624 -10.27 -19.97 -17.12
C TYR A 624 -8.75 -19.85 -17.26
N LEU A 625 -8.27 -19.88 -18.51
CA LEU A 625 -6.90 -19.53 -18.84
C LEU A 625 -6.86 -18.05 -19.23
N HIS A 626 -5.80 -17.34 -18.86
CA HIS A 626 -5.57 -15.99 -19.35
C HIS A 626 -4.08 -15.69 -19.53
N VAL A 627 -3.80 -14.79 -20.47
CA VAL A 627 -2.48 -14.25 -20.79
C VAL A 627 -2.67 -12.74 -20.98
N GLY A 628 -1.82 -11.92 -20.36
CA GLY A 628 -1.88 -10.47 -20.47
C GLY A 628 -0.59 -9.91 -21.09
N GLN A 629 -0.70 -9.07 -22.11
CA GLN A 629 0.43 -8.40 -22.75
C GLN A 629 0.11 -6.94 -23.04
N SER A 630 1.14 -6.10 -23.23
CA SER A 630 0.91 -4.73 -23.69
C SER A 630 0.37 -4.71 -25.13
N PHE A 631 -0.41 -3.68 -25.48
CA PHE A 631 -1.14 -3.66 -26.77
C PHE A 631 -0.23 -3.71 -28.01
N ASP A 632 1.01 -3.24 -27.87
CA ASP A 632 2.11 -3.26 -28.84
C ASP A 632 2.76 -4.65 -28.98
N GLN A 633 2.28 -5.64 -28.22
CA GLN A 633 2.74 -7.03 -28.18
C GLN A 633 1.54 -7.99 -28.35
N ALA A 634 0.50 -7.54 -29.07
CA ALA A 634 -0.76 -8.27 -29.22
C ALA A 634 -0.68 -9.52 -30.12
N GLU A 635 0.40 -9.71 -30.88
CA GLU A 635 0.50 -10.79 -31.87
C GLU A 635 0.44 -12.19 -31.25
N VAL A 636 1.04 -12.37 -30.07
CA VAL A 636 0.94 -13.62 -29.30
C VAL A 636 -0.46 -13.83 -28.71
N LEU A 637 -1.18 -12.75 -28.38
CA LEU A 637 -2.59 -12.84 -27.96
C LEU A 637 -3.50 -13.23 -29.13
N MET A 638 -3.20 -12.75 -30.35
CA MET A 638 -3.86 -13.20 -31.57
C MET A 638 -3.53 -14.66 -31.89
N LEU A 639 -2.28 -15.09 -31.74
CA LEU A 639 -1.91 -16.49 -31.93
C LEU A 639 -2.66 -17.42 -30.95
N LEU A 640 -2.76 -17.03 -29.67
CA LEU A 640 -3.61 -17.73 -28.69
C LEU A 640 -5.09 -17.76 -29.09
N HIS A 641 -5.63 -16.64 -29.58
CA HIS A 641 -7.02 -16.52 -30.03
C HIS A 641 -7.32 -17.38 -31.26
N GLU A 642 -6.44 -17.36 -32.26
CA GLU A 642 -6.56 -18.15 -33.49
C GLU A 642 -6.42 -19.66 -33.24
N THR A 643 -5.59 -20.04 -32.26
CA THR A 643 -5.30 -21.44 -31.90
C THR A 643 -6.38 -22.04 -31.00
N PHE A 644 -6.91 -21.28 -30.03
CA PHE A 644 -7.75 -21.81 -28.94
C PHE A 644 -9.13 -21.15 -28.80
N GLY A 645 -9.44 -20.15 -29.63
CA GLY A 645 -10.60 -19.28 -29.43
C GLY A 645 -10.43 -18.40 -28.19
N GLY A 646 -11.51 -18.16 -27.46
CA GLY A 646 -11.51 -17.23 -26.32
C GLY A 646 -11.46 -15.75 -26.76
N SER A 647 -11.61 -14.82 -25.83
CA SER A 647 -11.78 -13.38 -26.13
C SER A 647 -10.53 -12.57 -25.82
N ILE A 648 -10.22 -11.54 -26.61
CA ILE A 648 -9.20 -10.52 -26.28
C ILE A 648 -9.91 -9.24 -25.79
N THR A 649 -9.51 -8.75 -24.61
CA THR A 649 -10.16 -7.63 -23.91
C THR A 649 -9.13 -6.65 -23.33
N LEU A 650 -9.53 -5.40 -23.11
CA LEU A 650 -8.68 -4.39 -22.47
C LEU A 650 -8.66 -4.60 -20.94
N GLN A 651 -7.59 -5.19 -20.40
CA GLN A 651 -7.45 -5.47 -18.96
C GLN A 651 -7.08 -4.21 -18.16
N PHE A 652 -6.22 -3.36 -18.74
CA PHE A 652 -5.76 -2.12 -18.11
C PHE A 652 -5.64 -1.04 -19.17
N ARG A 653 -6.33 0.10 -18.98
CA ARG A 653 -6.38 1.19 -19.98
C ARG A 653 -5.05 1.90 -20.24
N GLY A 654 -4.01 1.66 -19.44
CA GLY A 654 -2.77 2.44 -19.44
C GLY A 654 -2.87 3.67 -18.53
N ARG A 655 -1.79 3.96 -17.80
CA ARG A 655 -1.57 5.18 -17.01
C ARG A 655 -0.06 5.38 -16.86
N ASP A 656 0.39 6.62 -16.72
CA ASP A 656 1.79 6.96 -16.49
C ASP A 656 2.69 6.39 -17.63
N LEU A 657 3.88 5.92 -17.25
CA LEU A 657 4.81 5.14 -18.07
C LEU A 657 4.31 3.72 -18.45
N ARG A 658 3.14 3.27 -17.97
CA ARG A 658 2.61 1.92 -18.22
C ARG A 658 1.63 1.91 -19.40
N LYS A 659 2.09 1.37 -20.54
CA LYS A 659 1.27 1.08 -21.74
C LYS A 659 -0.04 0.33 -21.38
N PRO A 660 -1.12 0.49 -22.16
CA PRO A 660 -2.32 -0.33 -22.09
C PRO A 660 -2.00 -1.83 -22.15
N VAL A 661 -2.74 -2.64 -21.40
CA VAL A 661 -2.57 -4.11 -21.35
C VAL A 661 -3.83 -4.79 -21.86
N LEU A 662 -3.67 -5.57 -22.92
CA LEU A 662 -4.67 -6.48 -23.46
C LEU A 662 -4.57 -7.83 -22.74
N GLN A 663 -5.69 -8.55 -22.69
CA GLN A 663 -5.78 -9.88 -22.11
C GLN A 663 -6.58 -10.81 -23.02
N TRP A 664 -5.91 -11.88 -23.47
CA TRP A 664 -6.58 -13.07 -23.98
C TRP A 664 -7.14 -13.88 -22.80
N MET A 665 -8.37 -14.39 -22.94
CA MET A 665 -9.02 -15.23 -21.95
C MET A 665 -9.86 -16.34 -22.59
N ALA A 666 -9.54 -17.60 -22.28
CA ALA A 666 -10.38 -18.75 -22.56
C ALA A 666 -11.21 -19.13 -21.33
N CYS A 667 -12.45 -19.59 -21.54
CA CYS A 667 -13.38 -20.00 -20.47
C CYS A 667 -14.15 -21.27 -20.88
N GLY A 668 -14.52 -22.10 -19.89
CA GLY A 668 -15.32 -23.31 -20.14
C GLY A 668 -14.60 -24.28 -21.09
N GLU A 669 -15.29 -24.75 -22.12
CA GLU A 669 -14.75 -25.71 -23.10
C GLU A 669 -13.46 -25.24 -23.77
N SER A 670 -13.42 -23.98 -24.23
CA SER A 670 -12.19 -23.38 -24.80
C SER A 670 -11.02 -23.38 -23.80
N ALA A 671 -11.29 -23.24 -22.50
CA ALA A 671 -10.24 -23.34 -21.47
C ALA A 671 -9.78 -24.78 -21.23
N ARG A 672 -10.69 -25.77 -21.26
CA ARG A 672 -10.33 -27.19 -21.14
C ARG A 672 -9.47 -27.63 -22.32
N ASN A 673 -9.93 -27.36 -23.53
CA ASN A 673 -9.28 -27.84 -24.76
C ASN A 673 -7.91 -27.17 -24.95
N ALA A 674 -7.80 -25.87 -24.67
CA ALA A 674 -6.51 -25.18 -24.62
C ALA A 674 -5.58 -25.79 -23.56
N ALA A 675 -6.08 -26.09 -22.36
CA ALA A 675 -5.27 -26.69 -21.31
C ALA A 675 -4.81 -28.12 -21.65
N GLN A 676 -5.67 -28.91 -22.32
CA GLN A 676 -5.34 -30.26 -22.79
C GLN A 676 -4.25 -30.24 -23.87
N LEU A 677 -4.28 -29.27 -24.79
CA LEU A 677 -3.27 -29.11 -25.85
C LEU A 677 -1.94 -28.51 -25.34
N LEU A 678 -2.00 -27.62 -24.33
CA LEU A 678 -0.80 -26.98 -23.76
C LEU A 678 -0.10 -27.84 -22.70
N ALA A 679 -0.80 -28.74 -22.00
CA ALA A 679 -0.21 -29.50 -20.89
C ALA A 679 0.98 -30.41 -21.30
N PRO A 680 0.95 -31.18 -22.41
CA PRO A 680 2.06 -32.05 -22.80
C PRO A 680 3.36 -31.28 -23.08
N GLN A 681 3.24 -30.07 -23.62
CA GLN A 681 4.35 -29.20 -24.00
C GLN A 681 4.76 -28.20 -22.90
N SER A 682 4.09 -28.21 -21.75
CA SER A 682 4.38 -27.33 -20.61
C SER A 682 5.37 -28.01 -19.65
N LEU A 683 6.32 -27.25 -19.14
CA LEU A 683 7.22 -27.66 -18.06
C LEU A 683 6.83 -27.02 -16.73
N ALA A 684 6.55 -25.71 -16.70
CA ALA A 684 6.38 -24.96 -15.46
C ALA A 684 4.94 -24.97 -14.91
N LYS A 685 3.91 -25.07 -15.77
CA LYS A 685 2.50 -25.05 -15.37
C LYS A 685 1.73 -26.32 -15.74
N GLN A 686 2.38 -27.39 -16.20
CA GLN A 686 1.74 -28.64 -16.65
C GLN A 686 0.67 -29.15 -15.68
N LYS A 687 1.00 -29.31 -14.39
CA LYS A 687 0.06 -29.80 -13.37
C LYS A 687 -1.16 -28.88 -13.21
N GLN A 688 -0.98 -27.58 -13.38
CA GLN A 688 -2.08 -26.59 -13.35
C GLN A 688 -2.94 -26.69 -14.62
N LEU A 689 -2.34 -27.01 -15.77
CA LEU A 689 -3.04 -27.20 -17.06
C LEU A 689 -3.80 -28.55 -17.09
N LEU A 690 -3.21 -29.65 -16.65
CA LEU A 690 -3.90 -30.94 -16.51
C LEU A 690 -5.16 -30.81 -15.63
N LEU A 691 -5.03 -30.14 -14.48
CA LEU A 691 -6.13 -29.82 -13.57
C LEU A 691 -7.18 -28.88 -14.19
N ALA A 692 -6.80 -28.05 -15.17
CA ALA A 692 -7.72 -27.19 -15.91
C ALA A 692 -8.43 -27.92 -17.08
N ALA A 693 -7.76 -28.87 -17.73
CA ALA A 693 -8.36 -29.76 -18.73
C ALA A 693 -9.41 -30.67 -18.09
N GLN A 694 -9.06 -31.29 -16.96
CA GLN A 694 -9.95 -32.16 -16.18
C GLN A 694 -10.93 -31.39 -15.27
N TRP A 695 -11.11 -30.07 -15.48
CA TRP A 695 -11.86 -29.24 -14.52
C TRP A 695 -13.34 -29.67 -14.42
N PRO A 696 -13.80 -30.16 -13.25
CA PRO A 696 -15.04 -30.92 -13.16
C PRO A 696 -16.28 -30.03 -13.32
N GLU A 697 -17.35 -30.59 -13.88
CA GLU A 697 -18.64 -29.89 -13.95
C GLU A 697 -19.35 -29.81 -12.60
N ALA A 698 -19.28 -30.88 -11.80
CA ALA A 698 -19.85 -30.93 -10.46
C ALA A 698 -19.27 -29.84 -9.54
N LYS A 699 -20.10 -28.88 -9.15
CA LYS A 699 -19.72 -27.69 -8.35
C LYS A 699 -19.10 -28.04 -6.99
N SER A 700 -19.42 -29.21 -6.43
CA SER A 700 -18.76 -29.81 -5.27
C SER A 700 -17.25 -29.93 -5.50
N ASN A 701 -16.86 -30.71 -6.50
CA ASN A 701 -15.48 -31.12 -6.79
C ASN A 701 -14.62 -29.91 -7.17
N ARG A 702 -15.21 -28.89 -7.81
CA ARG A 702 -14.57 -27.58 -8.11
C ARG A 702 -14.03 -26.85 -6.87
N LYS A 703 -14.45 -27.21 -5.64
CA LYS A 703 -13.88 -26.68 -4.39
C LYS A 703 -12.45 -27.15 -4.18
N ASP A 704 -12.18 -28.42 -4.47
CA ASP A 704 -10.97 -29.11 -4.06
C ASP A 704 -9.89 -28.97 -5.15
N CYS A 705 -10.26 -29.05 -6.44
CA CYS A 705 -9.43 -28.58 -7.55
C CYS A 705 -8.99 -27.11 -7.39
N LYS A 706 -9.76 -26.29 -6.65
CA LYS A 706 -9.38 -24.90 -6.31
C LYS A 706 -8.45 -24.77 -5.10
N ALA A 707 -8.43 -25.76 -4.21
CA ALA A 707 -7.43 -25.85 -3.16
C ALA A 707 -6.09 -26.31 -3.76
N GLU A 708 -6.13 -27.36 -4.58
CA GLU A 708 -5.00 -27.90 -5.33
C GLU A 708 -4.37 -26.86 -6.28
N LEU A 709 -5.16 -26.17 -7.11
CA LEU A 709 -4.68 -25.07 -7.96
C LEU A 709 -4.07 -23.90 -7.18
N ARG A 710 -4.32 -23.78 -5.86
CA ARG A 710 -3.57 -22.85 -5.00
C ARG A 710 -2.24 -23.46 -4.54
N ALA A 711 -2.24 -24.70 -4.06
CA ALA A 711 -1.02 -25.40 -3.65
C ALA A 711 0.01 -25.43 -4.79
N LEU A 712 -0.41 -25.77 -6.01
CA LEU A 712 0.43 -25.75 -7.22
C LEU A 712 1.03 -24.38 -7.57
N LYS A 713 0.57 -23.29 -6.94
CA LYS A 713 1.12 -21.92 -7.09
C LYS A 713 1.91 -21.43 -5.87
N GLU A 714 1.90 -22.18 -4.77
CA GLU A 714 2.67 -21.89 -3.55
C GLU A 714 3.99 -22.68 -3.53
N TYR A 715 4.07 -23.79 -4.28
CA TYR A 715 5.27 -24.61 -4.48
C TYR A 715 5.78 -24.57 -5.92
N ASP A 716 7.00 -25.07 -6.15
CA ASP A 716 7.47 -25.38 -7.51
C ASP A 716 6.71 -26.59 -8.05
N SER A 717 5.81 -26.35 -9.00
CA SER A 717 5.00 -27.38 -9.66
C SER A 717 5.57 -27.83 -11.01
N ALA A 718 6.76 -27.33 -11.38
CA ALA A 718 7.40 -27.68 -12.65
C ALA A 718 7.78 -29.17 -12.72
N VAL A 719 7.78 -29.70 -13.93
CA VAL A 719 8.22 -31.05 -14.27
C VAL A 719 9.53 -31.00 -15.06
N ALA A 720 10.30 -32.09 -14.99
CA ALA A 720 11.30 -32.35 -16.01
C ALA A 720 10.61 -32.98 -17.22
N GLY A 721 11.00 -32.57 -18.42
CA GLY A 721 10.44 -33.04 -19.68
C GLY A 721 11.33 -32.63 -20.86
N PRO A 722 11.07 -33.14 -22.08
CA PRO A 722 11.77 -32.68 -23.26
C PRO A 722 11.54 -31.19 -23.45
N CYS A 723 12.61 -30.48 -23.82
CA CYS A 723 12.58 -29.06 -24.15
C CYS A 723 12.88 -28.89 -25.64
N SER A 724 12.28 -27.90 -26.28
CA SER A 724 12.49 -27.59 -27.70
C SER A 724 12.88 -26.12 -27.88
N TRP A 725 13.35 -25.76 -29.08
CA TRP A 725 13.69 -24.37 -29.38
C TRP A 725 12.45 -23.47 -29.44
N GLU A 726 11.30 -24.00 -29.80
CA GLU A 726 10.00 -23.32 -29.86
C GLU A 726 9.51 -23.02 -28.45
N TYR A 727 9.55 -24.02 -27.55
CA TYR A 727 9.31 -23.80 -26.12
C TYR A 727 10.25 -22.73 -25.55
N CYS A 728 11.54 -22.81 -25.88
CA CYS A 728 12.52 -21.79 -25.48
C CYS A 728 12.14 -20.40 -26.01
N ALA A 729 11.71 -20.28 -27.28
CA ALA A 729 11.31 -19.01 -27.89
C ALA A 729 10.10 -18.41 -27.16
N GLY A 730 9.05 -19.18 -26.94
CA GLY A 730 7.87 -18.73 -26.18
C GLY A 730 8.20 -18.33 -24.74
N PHE A 731 8.95 -19.16 -24.01
CA PHE A 731 9.33 -18.87 -22.62
C PHE A 731 10.27 -17.66 -22.53
N PHE A 732 11.14 -17.45 -23.53
CA PHE A 732 11.98 -16.26 -23.64
C PHE A 732 11.17 -15.01 -24.03
N ASP A 733 10.12 -15.14 -24.84
CA ASP A 733 9.23 -14.04 -25.20
C ASP A 733 8.36 -13.53 -24.05
N ALA A 734 8.10 -14.37 -23.05
CA ALA A 734 7.62 -13.93 -21.74
C ALA A 734 8.79 -13.45 -20.84
N GLU A 735 9.48 -14.39 -20.16
CA GLU A 735 10.40 -14.13 -19.03
C GLU A 735 11.86 -13.79 -19.44
N GLY A 736 12.16 -13.86 -20.73
CA GLY A 736 13.50 -13.58 -21.29
C GLY A 736 13.83 -12.10 -21.41
N TYR A 737 15.12 -11.80 -21.51
CA TYR A 737 15.64 -10.44 -21.49
C TYR A 737 16.98 -10.34 -22.26
N ILE A 738 17.01 -9.48 -23.29
CA ILE A 738 18.19 -9.20 -24.13
C ILE A 738 18.88 -7.93 -23.62
N GLN A 739 20.21 -7.96 -23.51
CA GLN A 739 21.03 -6.78 -23.18
C GLN A 739 22.41 -6.83 -23.79
N GLN A 740 22.92 -5.67 -24.15
CA GLN A 740 24.33 -5.44 -24.39
C GLN A 740 24.99 -4.92 -23.10
N ARG A 741 26.23 -5.33 -22.80
CA ARG A 741 27.01 -4.68 -21.73
C ARG A 741 27.44 -3.28 -22.18
N SER A 742 27.26 -2.31 -21.28
CA SER A 742 27.61 -0.89 -21.50
C SER A 742 29.04 -0.72 -22.05
N GLY A 743 29.15 -0.19 -23.26
CA GLY A 743 30.41 0.16 -23.94
C GLY A 743 31.27 -1.03 -24.41
N GLY A 744 30.66 -2.10 -24.93
CA GLY A 744 31.37 -3.18 -25.63
C GLY A 744 30.42 -4.10 -26.39
N VAL A 745 30.97 -5.07 -27.13
CA VAL A 745 30.19 -6.04 -27.93
C VAL A 745 29.67 -7.24 -27.13
N SER A 746 29.81 -7.24 -25.80
CA SER A 746 29.36 -8.37 -24.97
C SER A 746 27.83 -8.38 -24.86
N LEU A 747 27.21 -9.26 -25.64
CA LEU A 747 25.82 -9.67 -25.48
C LEU A 747 25.64 -10.47 -24.18
N GLY A 748 24.52 -10.23 -23.51
CA GLY A 748 23.99 -11.04 -22.43
C GLY A 748 22.51 -11.36 -22.63
N LEU A 749 22.17 -12.64 -22.54
CA LEU A 749 20.79 -13.12 -22.47
C LEU A 749 20.49 -13.51 -21.02
N GLN A 750 19.31 -13.18 -20.52
CA GLN A 750 18.84 -13.61 -19.20
C GLN A 750 17.41 -14.09 -19.25
N ILE A 751 17.07 -15.11 -18.46
CA ILE A 751 15.69 -15.50 -18.15
C ILE A 751 15.57 -15.50 -16.63
N LYS A 752 14.46 -14.99 -16.09
CA LYS A 752 14.24 -14.93 -14.63
C LYS A 752 13.02 -15.76 -14.26
N GLN A 753 13.11 -16.53 -13.19
CA GLN A 753 11.97 -17.29 -12.69
C GLN A 753 12.07 -17.50 -11.18
N LYS A 754 10.93 -17.62 -10.49
CA LYS A 754 10.88 -17.98 -9.04
C LYS A 754 11.26 -19.44 -8.82
N HIS A 755 10.86 -20.27 -9.77
CA HIS A 755 10.96 -21.72 -9.80
C HIS A 755 12.24 -22.11 -10.57
N PRO A 756 13.28 -22.64 -9.91
CA PRO A 756 14.54 -22.96 -10.58
C PRO A 756 14.41 -24.11 -11.58
N ARG A 757 13.48 -25.05 -11.38
CA ARG A 757 13.48 -26.32 -12.12
C ARG A 757 13.31 -26.19 -13.63
N VAL A 758 12.49 -25.23 -14.09
CA VAL A 758 12.38 -24.92 -15.53
C VAL A 758 13.65 -24.27 -16.09
N LEU A 759 14.39 -23.50 -15.28
CA LEU A 759 15.68 -22.92 -15.70
C LEU A 759 16.80 -23.98 -15.75
N GLU A 760 16.72 -25.04 -14.94
CA GLU A 760 17.61 -26.21 -15.04
C GLU A 760 17.38 -26.95 -16.35
N CYS A 761 16.12 -27.24 -16.72
CA CYS A 761 15.77 -27.89 -17.99
C CYS A 761 16.23 -27.06 -19.20
N LEU A 762 16.02 -25.73 -19.18
CA LEU A 762 16.49 -24.83 -20.24
C LEU A 762 18.02 -24.80 -20.35
N ARG A 763 18.74 -24.81 -19.22
CA ARG A 763 20.21 -24.89 -19.19
C ARG A 763 20.71 -26.19 -19.79
N GLU A 764 20.13 -27.31 -19.37
CA GLU A 764 20.52 -28.65 -19.83
C GLU A 764 20.26 -28.82 -21.33
N PHE A 765 19.12 -28.35 -21.83
CA PHE A 765 18.81 -28.31 -23.25
C PHE A 765 19.78 -27.44 -24.07
N TRP A 766 20.15 -26.24 -23.59
CA TRP A 766 21.13 -25.39 -24.27
C TRP A 766 22.55 -25.99 -24.23
N ALA A 767 22.93 -26.62 -23.12
CA ALA A 767 24.22 -27.30 -22.99
C ALA A 767 24.33 -28.49 -23.95
N GLN A 768 23.27 -29.29 -24.08
CA GLN A 768 23.17 -30.40 -25.05
C GLN A 768 23.18 -29.88 -26.50
N SER A 769 22.38 -28.86 -26.81
CA SER A 769 22.20 -28.37 -28.18
C SER A 769 23.38 -27.55 -28.73
N LEU A 770 24.14 -26.86 -27.86
CA LEU A 770 25.17 -25.90 -28.27
C LEU A 770 26.53 -26.08 -27.57
N GLY A 771 26.70 -27.16 -26.79
CA GLY A 771 27.98 -27.55 -26.17
C GLY A 771 28.52 -26.58 -25.11
N LYS A 772 27.67 -25.71 -24.54
CA LYS A 772 28.10 -24.58 -23.68
C LYS A 772 27.15 -24.38 -22.50
N ASP A 773 27.67 -24.42 -21.28
CA ASP A 773 26.86 -24.19 -20.08
C ASP A 773 26.33 -22.74 -19.99
N ALA A 774 25.15 -22.62 -19.39
CA ALA A 774 24.46 -21.35 -19.14
C ALA A 774 24.34 -21.12 -17.64
N ARG A 775 24.88 -19.99 -17.15
CA ARG A 775 25.03 -19.75 -15.72
C ARG A 775 23.68 -19.50 -15.05
N LEU A 776 23.18 -20.53 -14.36
CA LEU A 776 22.09 -20.43 -13.39
C LEU A 776 22.63 -19.84 -12.07
N ALA A 777 21.94 -18.84 -11.51
CA ALA A 777 22.29 -18.22 -10.23
C ALA A 777 21.05 -17.73 -9.47
N LYS A 778 21.11 -17.74 -8.13
CA LYS A 778 20.06 -17.15 -7.29
C LYS A 778 20.17 -15.62 -7.26
N ALA A 779 19.07 -14.90 -7.45
CA ALA A 779 19.00 -13.44 -7.49
C ALA A 779 18.06 -12.91 -6.41
N GLY A 780 18.63 -12.59 -5.24
CA GLY A 780 17.84 -12.17 -4.07
C GLY A 780 17.19 -13.36 -3.35
N LEU A 781 16.08 -13.11 -2.66
CA LEU A 781 15.49 -14.08 -1.74
C LEU A 781 14.69 -15.19 -2.43
N SER A 782 13.98 -14.87 -3.51
CA SER A 782 12.90 -15.70 -4.08
C SER A 782 12.87 -15.73 -5.62
N ALA A 783 14.02 -15.55 -6.27
CA ALA A 783 14.16 -15.65 -7.72
C ALA A 783 15.51 -16.26 -8.12
N HIS A 784 15.52 -16.92 -9.27
CA HIS A 784 16.65 -17.52 -9.95
C HIS A 784 16.77 -16.89 -11.35
N VAL A 785 17.99 -16.87 -11.89
CA VAL A 785 18.31 -16.27 -13.19
C VAL A 785 19.20 -17.22 -13.95
N LEU A 786 18.73 -17.67 -15.12
CA LEU A 786 19.57 -18.30 -16.12
C LEU A 786 20.22 -17.18 -16.94
N SER A 787 21.53 -17.26 -17.19
CA SER A 787 22.24 -16.20 -17.91
C SER A 787 23.35 -16.71 -18.81
N VAL A 788 23.34 -16.25 -20.06
CA VAL A 788 24.40 -16.48 -21.06
C VAL A 788 25.08 -15.15 -21.33
N TRP A 789 26.41 -15.16 -21.46
CA TRP A 789 27.22 -13.99 -21.77
C TRP A 789 28.26 -14.33 -22.84
N GLY A 790 28.41 -13.45 -23.83
CA GLY A 790 29.35 -13.63 -24.95
C GLY A 790 28.64 -13.39 -26.29
N LEU A 791 29.33 -12.72 -27.22
CA LEU A 791 28.74 -12.33 -28.50
C LEU A 791 28.32 -13.54 -29.33
N THR A 792 29.26 -14.43 -29.65
CA THR A 792 29.03 -15.60 -30.52
C THR A 792 27.93 -16.51 -29.97
N TYR A 793 28.02 -16.90 -28.68
CA TYR A 793 27.05 -17.82 -28.08
C TYR A 793 25.66 -17.17 -27.93
N GLY A 794 25.60 -15.89 -27.55
CA GLY A 794 24.33 -15.16 -27.51
C GLY A 794 23.68 -15.01 -28.89
N LYS A 795 24.47 -14.79 -29.96
CA LYS A 795 23.95 -14.77 -31.33
C LYS A 795 23.43 -16.14 -31.76
N GLN A 796 24.17 -17.23 -31.48
CA GLN A 796 23.73 -18.61 -31.78
C GLN A 796 22.36 -18.91 -31.15
N ILE A 797 22.18 -18.61 -29.85
CA ILE A 797 20.87 -18.78 -29.18
C ILE A 797 19.80 -17.92 -29.85
N LEU A 798 20.06 -16.63 -30.11
CA LEU A 798 19.07 -15.75 -30.76
C LEU A 798 18.69 -16.21 -32.18
N GLN A 799 19.62 -16.80 -32.93
CA GLN A 799 19.34 -17.38 -34.25
C GLN A 799 18.39 -18.59 -34.13
N HIS A 800 18.63 -19.51 -33.19
CA HIS A 800 17.74 -20.64 -32.96
C HIS A 800 16.36 -20.21 -32.45
N LEU A 801 16.28 -19.24 -31.54
CA LEU A 801 14.99 -18.71 -31.05
C LEU A 801 14.20 -18.04 -32.19
N LEU A 802 14.85 -17.24 -33.05
CA LEU A 802 14.21 -16.63 -34.22
C LEU A 802 13.72 -17.68 -35.23
N ALA A 803 14.53 -18.71 -35.51
CA ALA A 803 14.13 -19.82 -36.39
C ALA A 803 12.93 -20.60 -35.81
N ALA A 804 12.86 -20.74 -34.49
CA ALA A 804 11.78 -21.39 -33.76
C ALA A 804 10.61 -20.45 -33.39
N GLY A 805 10.48 -19.30 -34.07
CA GLY A 805 9.28 -18.47 -34.04
C GLY A 805 9.21 -17.44 -32.91
N LEU A 806 10.34 -16.94 -32.38
CA LEU A 806 10.36 -15.77 -31.49
C LEU A 806 9.60 -14.58 -32.11
N LEU A 807 8.59 -14.06 -31.42
CA LEU A 807 7.69 -12.97 -31.84
C LEU A 807 7.96 -11.67 -31.05
N CYS A 808 7.68 -11.68 -29.74
CA CYS A 808 7.63 -10.47 -28.90
C CYS A 808 9.01 -9.78 -28.78
N LYS A 809 10.08 -10.57 -28.86
CA LYS A 809 11.47 -10.12 -28.79
C LYS A 809 12.21 -10.25 -30.13
N ALA A 810 11.49 -10.43 -31.24
CA ALA A 810 12.04 -10.64 -32.57
C ALA A 810 12.94 -9.47 -33.05
N GLU A 811 12.46 -8.23 -32.96
CA GLU A 811 13.22 -7.06 -33.43
C GLU A 811 14.44 -6.78 -32.56
N GLN A 812 14.31 -6.98 -31.24
CA GLN A 812 15.42 -6.93 -30.28
C GLN A 812 16.48 -7.97 -30.61
N ALA A 813 16.07 -9.18 -31.04
CA ALA A 813 16.98 -10.24 -31.46
C ALA A 813 17.66 -9.90 -32.80
N LYS A 814 16.90 -9.54 -33.84
CA LYS A 814 17.41 -9.16 -35.18
C LYS A 814 18.43 -8.02 -35.10
N LEU A 815 18.09 -6.93 -34.39
CA LEU A 815 18.99 -5.79 -34.15
C LEU A 815 20.31 -6.22 -33.50
N VAL A 816 20.25 -7.16 -32.55
CA VAL A 816 21.41 -7.66 -31.80
C VAL A 816 22.22 -8.71 -32.57
N LEU A 817 21.62 -9.40 -33.56
CA LEU A 817 22.41 -10.17 -34.54
C LEU A 817 23.28 -9.24 -35.39
N GLY A 818 22.88 -7.99 -35.61
CA GLY A 818 23.69 -6.93 -36.20
C GLY A 818 24.81 -6.35 -35.32
N LEU A 819 25.00 -6.84 -34.08
CA LEU A 819 26.00 -6.31 -33.15
C LEU A 819 27.45 -6.62 -33.57
N THR A 820 28.21 -5.57 -33.87
CA THR A 820 29.67 -5.55 -34.15
C THR A 820 30.32 -4.45 -33.29
N PRO A 821 31.66 -4.28 -33.25
CA PRO A 821 32.30 -3.18 -32.52
C PRO A 821 31.84 -1.79 -33.00
N GLU A 822 31.55 -1.67 -34.29
CA GLU A 822 31.16 -0.43 -34.97
C GLU A 822 29.68 -0.11 -34.69
N THR A 823 28.78 -1.10 -34.81
CA THR A 823 27.34 -0.91 -34.55
C THR A 823 26.99 -0.85 -33.06
N ALA A 824 27.92 -1.20 -32.16
CA ALA A 824 27.71 -1.33 -30.72
C ALA A 824 27.06 -0.12 -30.02
N ALA A 825 27.31 1.11 -30.48
CA ALA A 825 26.68 2.31 -29.92
C ALA A 825 25.20 2.43 -30.34
N HIS A 826 24.91 2.17 -31.62
CA HIS A 826 23.58 2.23 -32.21
C HIS A 826 22.68 1.09 -31.69
N VAL A 827 23.19 -0.15 -31.69
CA VAL A 827 22.47 -1.33 -31.15
C VAL A 827 22.06 -1.11 -29.69
N ASN A 828 22.93 -0.55 -28.84
CA ASN A 828 22.57 -0.24 -27.46
C ASN A 828 21.49 0.85 -27.33
N ALA A 829 21.44 1.81 -28.27
CA ALA A 829 20.44 2.89 -28.27
C ALA A 829 19.07 2.40 -28.75
N GLU A 830 19.00 1.65 -29.85
CA GLU A 830 17.74 1.12 -30.39
C GLU A 830 17.18 -0.04 -29.57
N LEU A 831 18.03 -0.96 -29.08
CA LEU A 831 17.63 -1.91 -28.03
C LEU A 831 17.15 -1.14 -26.77
N GLY A 832 17.72 0.04 -26.54
CA GLY A 832 17.28 1.02 -25.55
C GLY A 832 15.79 1.35 -25.63
N ARG A 833 15.28 1.58 -26.86
CA ARG A 833 13.87 1.88 -27.17
C ARG A 833 13.01 0.63 -27.12
N LEU A 834 13.43 -0.44 -27.81
CA LEU A 834 12.69 -1.71 -27.93
C LEU A 834 12.54 -2.52 -26.62
N THR A 835 13.18 -2.15 -25.51
CA THR A 835 12.99 -2.85 -24.22
C THR A 835 11.71 -2.41 -23.48
N GLY A 836 11.04 -1.35 -23.94
CA GLY A 836 9.88 -0.78 -23.26
C GLY A 836 10.18 -0.10 -21.91
N ASN A 837 9.14 0.46 -21.31
CA ASN A 837 9.27 1.45 -20.23
C ASN A 837 9.70 0.91 -18.86
N GLN A 838 9.96 -0.39 -18.70
CA GLN A 838 10.34 -0.98 -17.40
C GLN A 838 11.67 -0.42 -16.82
N LYS A 839 12.52 0.18 -17.67
CA LYS A 839 13.80 0.80 -17.29
C LYS A 839 13.88 2.31 -17.62
N PHE A 840 12.74 2.95 -17.83
CA PHE A 840 12.64 4.39 -18.11
C PHE A 840 13.33 5.24 -17.01
N GLY A 841 14.14 6.22 -17.39
CA GLY A 841 14.96 7.03 -16.46
C GLY A 841 16.07 6.26 -15.71
N LYS A 842 16.25 4.95 -15.94
CA LYS A 842 17.30 4.12 -15.31
C LYS A 842 18.44 3.74 -16.26
N ARG A 843 18.30 4.02 -17.56
CA ARG A 843 19.37 3.84 -18.55
C ARG A 843 20.24 5.09 -18.61
N LEU A 844 21.55 4.86 -18.66
CA LEU A 844 22.55 5.90 -18.94
C LEU A 844 22.74 6.03 -20.45
N ASP A 845 22.77 7.27 -20.93
CA ASP A 845 23.23 7.66 -22.25
C ASP A 845 24.71 7.25 -22.47
N PRO A 846 25.23 7.25 -23.72
CA PRO A 846 26.62 6.87 -23.99
C PRO A 846 27.65 7.72 -23.21
N ALA A 847 27.42 9.02 -23.01
CA ALA A 847 28.31 9.86 -22.21
C ALA A 847 28.14 9.59 -20.71
N GLY A 848 26.94 9.29 -20.22
CA GLY A 848 26.66 8.82 -18.86
C GLY A 848 27.36 7.50 -18.53
N GLN A 849 27.40 6.56 -19.47
CA GLN A 849 28.19 5.32 -19.37
C GLN A 849 29.70 5.64 -19.32
N LYS A 850 30.18 6.59 -20.12
CA LYS A 850 31.57 7.08 -20.09
C LYS A 850 31.92 7.77 -18.76
N ARG A 851 31.02 8.57 -18.19
CA ARG A 851 31.12 9.18 -16.84
C ARG A 851 31.17 8.10 -15.75
N ALA A 852 30.26 7.13 -15.77
CA ALA A 852 30.25 6.01 -14.81
C ALA A 852 31.55 5.19 -14.85
N ARG A 853 32.11 4.95 -16.06
CA ARG A 853 33.43 4.32 -16.23
C ARG A 853 34.56 5.16 -15.64
N LYS A 854 34.59 6.48 -15.88
CA LYS A 854 35.58 7.40 -15.25
C LYS A 854 35.52 7.32 -13.72
N ILE A 855 34.32 7.36 -13.14
CA ILE A 855 34.11 7.24 -11.68
C ILE A 855 34.69 5.93 -11.16
N LEU A 856 34.40 4.80 -11.81
CA LEU A 856 34.91 3.48 -11.39
C LEU A 856 36.45 3.38 -11.49
N VAL A 857 37.05 3.93 -12.55
CA VAL A 857 38.52 3.98 -12.69
C VAL A 857 39.15 4.84 -11.58
N ALA A 858 38.59 6.00 -11.29
CA ALA A 858 39.06 6.86 -10.20
C ALA A 858 38.90 6.18 -8.83
N GLN A 859 37.80 5.46 -8.58
CA GLN A 859 37.61 4.64 -7.37
C GLN A 859 38.69 3.57 -7.22
N HIS A 860 39.05 2.87 -8.30
CA HIS A 860 40.16 1.91 -8.28
C HIS A 860 41.54 2.57 -8.06
N GLN A 861 41.77 3.78 -8.60
CA GLN A 861 43.00 4.54 -8.33
C GLN A 861 43.10 4.95 -6.86
N VAL A 862 42.03 5.50 -6.27
CA VAL A 862 41.96 5.84 -4.83
C VAL A 862 42.16 4.60 -3.95
N ALA A 863 41.62 3.45 -4.32
CA ALA A 863 41.86 2.19 -3.61
C ALA A 863 43.35 1.80 -3.63
N ARG A 864 44.02 1.88 -4.79
CA ARG A 864 45.47 1.62 -4.90
C ARG A 864 46.31 2.62 -4.13
N PHE A 865 45.94 3.90 -4.09
CA PHE A 865 46.64 4.91 -3.31
C PHE A 865 46.55 4.61 -1.80
N ARG A 866 45.35 4.26 -1.29
CA ARG A 866 45.17 3.80 0.10
C ARG A 866 46.03 2.57 0.43
N GLN A 867 46.04 1.56 -0.44
CA GLN A 867 46.86 0.35 -0.29
C GLN A 867 48.38 0.63 -0.27
N ARG A 868 48.82 1.77 -0.84
CA ARG A 868 50.23 2.20 -0.89
C ARG A 868 50.58 3.28 0.14
N GLY A 869 49.72 3.54 1.13
CA GLY A 869 49.92 4.59 2.14
C GLY A 869 49.85 6.03 1.61
N ARG A 870 49.50 6.22 0.32
CA ARG A 870 49.42 7.52 -0.36
C ARG A 870 48.11 8.25 -0.04
N LEU A 871 47.97 8.64 1.23
CA LEU A 871 46.72 9.15 1.80
C LEU A 871 46.31 10.54 1.28
N VAL A 872 47.26 11.37 0.88
CA VAL A 872 46.99 12.73 0.34
C VAL A 872 46.36 12.62 -1.04
N GLU A 873 46.90 11.78 -1.91
CA GLU A 873 46.42 11.52 -3.26
C GLU A 873 45.14 10.71 -3.26
N ALA A 874 44.99 9.80 -2.29
CA ALA A 874 43.70 9.15 -2.02
C ALA A 874 42.63 10.18 -1.60
N ARG A 875 42.97 11.21 -0.82
CA ARG A 875 42.04 12.30 -0.44
C ARG A 875 41.70 13.19 -1.64
N ALA A 876 42.70 13.61 -2.43
CA ALA A 876 42.48 14.40 -3.64
C ALA A 876 41.59 13.66 -4.66
N GLY A 877 41.86 12.37 -4.88
CA GLY A 877 41.06 11.53 -5.77
C GLY A 877 39.60 11.33 -5.32
N LEU A 878 39.31 11.42 -4.01
CA LEU A 878 37.92 11.42 -3.52
C LEU A 878 37.16 12.67 -3.95
N GLY A 879 37.78 13.85 -3.87
CA GLY A 879 37.18 15.10 -4.37
C GLY A 879 36.86 15.03 -5.87
N VAL A 880 37.78 14.45 -6.67
CA VAL A 880 37.53 14.20 -8.11
C VAL A 880 36.36 13.23 -8.32
N ILE A 881 36.25 12.16 -7.51
CA ILE A 881 35.12 11.22 -7.56
C ILE A 881 33.80 11.91 -7.18
N GLU A 882 33.80 12.84 -6.23
CA GLU A 882 32.61 13.57 -5.79
C GLU A 882 32.13 14.55 -6.86
N VAL A 883 33.02 15.31 -7.49
CA VAL A 883 32.70 16.18 -8.64
C VAL A 883 32.13 15.35 -9.80
N LEU A 884 32.81 14.26 -10.19
CA LEU A 884 32.34 13.39 -11.28
C LEU A 884 30.98 12.74 -10.96
N LYS A 885 30.69 12.41 -9.70
CA LYS A 885 29.37 11.91 -9.26
C LYS A 885 28.28 12.98 -9.34
N ALA A 886 28.58 14.22 -8.95
CA ALA A 886 27.63 15.33 -9.04
C ALA A 886 27.28 15.64 -10.51
N GLU A 887 28.30 15.77 -11.37
CA GLU A 887 28.14 15.91 -12.84
C GLU A 887 27.34 14.74 -13.43
N HIS A 888 27.63 13.50 -13.01
CA HIS A 888 26.93 12.31 -13.48
C HIS A 888 25.45 12.27 -13.06
N GLU A 889 25.12 12.63 -11.81
CA GLU A 889 23.73 12.66 -11.33
C GLU A 889 22.92 13.80 -11.96
N LEU A 890 23.53 14.97 -12.22
CA LEU A 890 22.90 16.09 -12.93
C LEU A 890 22.52 15.68 -14.35
N LEU A 891 23.51 15.32 -15.17
CA LEU A 891 23.28 14.98 -16.58
C LEU A 891 22.40 13.73 -16.77
N LYS A 892 22.33 12.85 -15.76
CA LYS A 892 21.39 11.72 -15.71
C LYS A 892 19.96 12.18 -15.38
N ALA A 893 19.79 13.16 -14.51
CA ALA A 893 18.49 13.77 -14.22
C ALA A 893 18.00 14.58 -15.43
N ASP A 894 18.89 15.29 -16.14
CA ASP A 894 18.57 16.00 -17.40
C ASP A 894 18.11 15.03 -18.50
N TYR A 895 18.83 13.91 -18.65
CA TYR A 895 18.45 12.88 -19.61
C TYR A 895 17.12 12.20 -19.25
N GLU A 896 16.84 11.97 -17.95
CA GLU A 896 15.50 11.56 -17.51
C GLU A 896 14.45 12.64 -17.82
N ASN A 897 14.77 13.94 -17.68
CA ASN A 897 13.85 15.05 -18.00
C ASN A 897 13.47 15.02 -19.48
N GLN A 898 14.47 14.93 -20.36
CA GLN A 898 14.29 14.86 -21.81
C GLN A 898 13.41 13.66 -22.20
N GLN A 899 13.70 12.46 -21.66
CA GLN A 899 12.86 11.28 -21.89
C GLN A 899 11.41 11.49 -21.41
N LEU A 900 11.21 12.07 -20.21
CA LEU A 900 9.88 12.35 -19.68
C LEU A 900 9.09 13.33 -20.56
N VAL A 901 9.74 14.37 -21.11
CA VAL A 901 9.13 15.34 -22.03
C VAL A 901 8.79 14.69 -23.38
N GLU A 902 9.72 13.97 -23.99
CA GLU A 902 9.48 13.23 -25.25
C GLU A 902 8.30 12.26 -25.12
N TYR A 903 8.25 11.50 -24.02
CA TYR A 903 7.19 10.55 -23.75
C TYR A 903 5.85 11.24 -23.46
N MET A 904 5.84 12.35 -22.72
CA MET A 904 4.63 13.15 -22.49
C MET A 904 4.08 13.71 -23.81
N ASN A 905 4.95 14.22 -24.68
CA ASN A 905 4.58 14.68 -26.01
C ASN A 905 4.01 13.53 -26.86
N LYS A 906 4.59 12.32 -26.80
CA LYS A 906 4.05 11.13 -27.50
C LYS A 906 2.69 10.69 -26.95
N VAL A 907 2.47 10.73 -25.63
CA VAL A 907 1.15 10.45 -25.04
C VAL A 907 0.12 11.52 -25.44
N GLN A 908 0.52 12.80 -25.53
CA GLN A 908 -0.37 13.88 -25.94
C GLN A 908 -0.72 13.83 -27.44
N SER A 909 0.23 13.52 -28.33
CA SER A 909 -0.07 13.32 -29.76
C SER A 909 -1.03 12.13 -29.99
N LEU A 910 -0.95 11.09 -29.17
CA LEU A 910 -1.88 9.96 -29.20
C LEU A 910 -3.29 10.29 -28.72
N HIS A 911 -3.49 11.36 -27.94
CA HIS A 911 -4.82 11.93 -27.69
C HIS A 911 -5.29 12.77 -28.88
N ASN A 912 -4.45 13.69 -29.35
CA ASN A 912 -4.80 14.67 -30.39
C ASN A 912 -5.18 14.01 -31.73
N ASN A 913 -4.47 12.97 -32.16
CA ASN A 913 -4.64 12.38 -33.50
C ASN A 913 -5.90 11.50 -33.63
N SER A 914 -6.52 11.11 -32.51
CA SER A 914 -7.51 10.03 -32.39
C SER A 914 -6.97 8.64 -32.80
N TRP A 915 -7.44 7.58 -32.13
CA TRP A 915 -7.01 6.20 -32.40
C TRP A 915 -7.73 5.52 -33.59
N GLN A 916 -8.21 6.31 -34.56
CA GLN A 916 -8.96 5.80 -35.71
C GLN A 916 -8.09 5.62 -36.99
N GLY A 917 -6.84 6.09 -36.98
CA GLY A 917 -5.90 5.93 -38.10
C GLY A 917 -4.95 4.73 -37.97
N PRO A 918 -4.41 4.19 -39.07
CA PRO A 918 -3.51 3.03 -39.08
C PRO A 918 -2.11 3.27 -38.47
N PHE A 919 -1.80 4.49 -38.05
CA PHE A 919 -0.50 4.95 -37.50
C PHE A 919 -0.14 4.36 -36.11
N ALA A 920 -0.82 3.31 -35.65
CA ALA A 920 -0.56 2.68 -34.36
C ALA A 920 0.74 1.84 -34.29
N HIS A 921 1.45 1.67 -35.42
CA HIS A 921 2.64 0.81 -35.53
C HIS A 921 3.96 1.46 -35.06
N ASP A 922 4.11 2.78 -35.10
CA ASP A 922 5.39 3.48 -34.81
C ASP A 922 5.65 3.72 -33.29
N MET A 923 5.38 2.72 -32.44
CA MET A 923 4.99 2.94 -31.03
C MET A 923 5.92 2.50 -29.90
#